data_AF-A0A1M6KUB7-F1
#
_entry.id   AF-A0A1M6KUB7-F1
#
_cell.length_a   1.000
_cell.length_b   1.000
_cell.length_c   1.000
_cell.angle_alpha   90.00
_cell.angle_beta   90.00
_cell.angle_gamma   90.00
#
_symmetry.space_group_name_H-M   'P 1'
#
loop_
_entity.id
_entity.type
_entity.pdbx_description
1 polymer ?
#
loop_
_entity_poly.entity_id
_entity_poly.type
_entity_poly.pdbx_seq_one_letter_code
_entity_poly.pdbx_strand_id
1 'polypeptide(L)'
;MAFPKITLDNTLSEEVIVYDAFQNNQDDQSLSNFFGALTDLTSASSGTSEVFEPIHGPISTYIIYDSNHNPIKRVFTMGNAPQTFTVDQGDVAIMTQTQSFITLLEKSPNDPQCVAFQKLIKGGKAKPNEVNTFFKGTKDYTSCTFISYMLATVTIARTPETKNKPPQEQEYSLSSLCKYMGIDWPSGFPDVVISDFFCSEADEILRLGGKLNIHNVTFQEGVLDHVLSFLPSPEITFDIEVVLKPGFSMGVICLKFMLDDIKIPIGNGKTFDIDQPTLMLTINPLFKFVVFEIKATIPFSIFKSPTFDAQIAMTIDNIEAEVGVELTGNKTSLLTPPIIKGLHFDSFGVGIGLIFEPAGFAIGVDGTFHIGDQKDRIKLDDEQFAIVCEMEEEVPNPLYLAFYVPKLDFDEIITIFTNTSYNFDVPVTFSDLSFRWAENPMEPVVLPDGSLAPMGYGFNAYMDILGLTFYGALEIDMAHGVSGDITMSPLAMGKLFKLSGDGKGVTIKVDANGNPIPNNTIPKTAAEKKVIENATTKQLVAPGGPEMTVSTSSSPYFTLGAQVSLFDIIKEKIAASISKKGIAFELDYGAILQTKMKCILQNYHNFSGDFSYGLDVNVPFPTIAGFSLGTLKVNADCNMGLAIATSTSDIDFKVHGGFNFEGLNLRFGPFDADINISRIKDLLAVVEHYILDNAEAIFKEIIQDASKWASFVKKAFISGVHDVAQGLKTAFKKSEQEVASIMHGAGYGMNEVASGLKTAFGAPATVVADALKTAFGASDKQVASALKVVGFGAKETAQALQSAFGIAPKVINDIMQGAGYSANQIKDAFESLGGKFASAAKDIWHAVSHWDHW
;
A
#
# COMPACT_ATOMS: atom_id res chain seq x y z
N MET A 1 -11.78 -62.47 38.18
CA MET A 1 -11.22 -63.80 37.85
C MET A 1 -10.12 -64.07 38.87
N ALA A 2 -9.93 -65.32 39.32
CA ALA A 2 -8.83 -65.64 40.24
C ALA A 2 -7.52 -65.78 39.44
N PHE A 3 -6.44 -65.18 39.94
CA PHE A 3 -5.12 -65.27 39.31
C PHE A 3 -4.52 -66.69 39.48
N PRO A 4 -3.68 -67.17 38.54
CA PRO A 4 -3.04 -68.47 38.66
C PRO A 4 -2.11 -68.52 39.90
N LYS A 5 -2.12 -69.62 40.64
CA LYS A 5 -1.10 -69.88 41.67
C LYS A 5 0.22 -70.25 41.01
N ILE A 6 1.29 -69.55 41.35
CA ILE A 6 2.62 -69.78 40.81
C ILE A 6 3.50 -70.36 41.91
N THR A 7 4.23 -71.42 41.60
CA THR A 7 5.21 -72.02 42.50
C THR A 7 6.62 -71.72 42.01
N LEU A 8 7.48 -71.19 42.89
CA LEU A 8 8.91 -71.08 42.65
C LEU A 8 9.64 -72.14 43.46
N ASP A 9 10.35 -73.04 42.79
CA ASP A 9 11.25 -74.01 43.42
C ASP A 9 12.67 -73.44 43.45
N ASN A 10 13.17 -73.07 44.64
CA ASN A 10 14.53 -72.61 44.83
C ASN A 10 15.46 -73.78 45.19
N THR A 11 16.33 -74.17 44.26
CA THR A 11 17.33 -75.23 44.49
C THR A 11 18.74 -74.68 44.79
N LEU A 12 18.89 -73.35 44.87
CA LEU A 12 20.14 -72.69 45.22
C LEU A 12 20.44 -72.81 46.72
N SER A 13 21.70 -72.61 47.08
CA SER A 13 22.15 -72.60 48.48
C SER A 13 21.81 -71.31 49.23
N GLU A 14 21.22 -70.33 48.56
CA GLU A 14 20.88 -69.01 49.09
C GLU A 14 19.40 -68.68 48.85
N GLU A 15 18.91 -67.65 49.54
CA GLU A 15 17.56 -67.11 49.32
C GLU A 15 17.48 -66.42 47.95
N VAL A 16 16.33 -66.55 47.30
CA VAL A 16 15.99 -65.78 46.09
C VAL A 16 14.73 -64.96 46.31
N ILE A 17 14.65 -63.81 45.66
CA ILE A 17 13.55 -62.86 45.79
C ILE A 17 12.84 -62.73 44.43
N VAL A 18 11.52 -62.80 44.43
CA VAL A 18 10.68 -62.68 43.23
C VAL A 18 10.12 -61.28 43.15
N TYR A 19 10.39 -60.62 42.02
CA TYR A 19 9.77 -59.34 41.69
C TYR A 19 8.79 -59.52 40.53
N ASP A 20 7.59 -58.94 40.66
CA ASP A 20 6.67 -58.71 39.55
C ASP A 20 7.24 -57.60 38.67
N ALA A 21 7.34 -57.83 37.37
CA ALA A 21 7.83 -56.87 36.39
C ALA A 21 6.71 -56.53 35.40
N PHE A 22 6.09 -55.37 35.58
CA PHE A 22 4.98 -54.89 34.75
C PHE A 22 5.25 -53.48 34.21
N GLN A 23 4.63 -53.15 33.09
CA GLN A 23 4.57 -51.79 32.59
C GLN A 23 3.45 -51.04 33.33
N ASN A 24 3.67 -49.77 33.65
CA ASN A 24 2.76 -48.96 34.45
C ASN A 24 1.48 -48.53 33.68
N ASN A 25 0.72 -49.50 33.14
CA ASN A 25 -0.57 -49.29 32.49
C ASN A 25 -1.58 -50.36 32.97
N GLN A 26 -2.87 -50.00 33.03
CA GLN A 26 -3.92 -50.88 33.59
C GLN A 26 -4.31 -52.08 32.70
N ASP A 27 -3.75 -52.18 31.50
CA ASP A 27 -4.09 -53.18 30.47
C ASP A 27 -2.86 -54.01 30.02
N ASP A 28 -1.82 -54.14 30.86
CA ASP A 28 -0.54 -54.76 30.47
C ASP A 28 -0.70 -56.25 30.15
N GLN A 29 -0.62 -56.57 28.86
CA GLN A 29 -0.60 -57.93 28.32
C GLN A 29 0.76 -58.27 27.69
N SER A 30 1.79 -57.44 27.92
CA SER A 30 3.01 -57.49 27.13
C SER A 30 4.07 -58.42 27.72
N LEU A 31 4.35 -59.52 27.01
CA LEU A 31 5.53 -60.36 27.27
C LEU A 31 6.85 -59.66 26.88
N SER A 32 6.78 -58.48 26.28
CA SER A 32 7.90 -57.70 25.76
C SER A 32 8.54 -56.78 26.81
N ASN A 33 8.10 -56.86 28.07
CA ASN A 33 8.73 -56.18 29.18
C ASN A 33 9.96 -56.95 29.71
N PHE A 34 11.15 -56.40 29.52
CA PHE A 34 12.40 -56.99 30.02
C PHE A 34 12.67 -56.62 31.47
N PHE A 35 12.33 -55.39 31.86
CA PHE A 35 12.40 -54.85 33.21
C PHE A 35 11.24 -53.86 33.38
N GLY A 36 10.29 -54.15 34.25
CA GLY A 36 9.16 -53.27 34.56
C GLY A 36 9.38 -52.50 35.87
N ALA A 37 8.35 -51.82 36.35
CA ALA A 37 8.32 -51.40 37.74
C ALA A 37 8.37 -52.67 38.61
N LEU A 38 9.49 -52.88 39.31
CA LEU A 38 9.71 -54.10 40.08
C LEU A 38 8.99 -54.02 41.42
N THR A 39 8.01 -54.89 41.64
CA THR A 39 7.31 -55.00 42.94
C THR A 39 7.71 -56.29 43.63
N ASP A 40 8.21 -56.19 44.85
CA ASP A 40 8.55 -57.36 45.68
C ASP A 40 7.28 -58.18 45.96
N LEU A 41 7.31 -59.47 45.60
CA LEU A 41 6.20 -60.39 45.80
C LEU A 41 6.44 -61.33 46.98
N THR A 42 7.58 -62.02 46.97
CA THR A 42 7.90 -63.09 47.90
C THR A 42 9.38 -63.44 47.83
N SER A 43 9.90 -64.13 48.84
CA SER A 43 11.23 -64.73 48.82
C SER A 43 11.16 -66.23 49.11
N ALA A 44 11.98 -67.02 48.42
CA ALA A 44 12.11 -68.45 48.63
C ALA A 44 13.46 -68.77 49.26
N SER A 45 13.42 -69.35 50.46
CA SER A 45 14.62 -69.82 51.14
C SER A 45 15.32 -70.94 50.36
N SER A 46 16.59 -71.14 50.66
CA SER A 46 17.42 -72.21 50.10
C SER A 46 16.74 -73.59 50.21
N GLY A 47 16.54 -74.26 49.08
CA GLY A 47 15.93 -75.59 49.00
C GLY A 47 14.41 -75.65 49.23
N THR A 48 13.70 -74.52 49.27
CA THR A 48 12.24 -74.47 49.48
C THR A 48 11.47 -74.15 48.21
N SER A 49 10.17 -74.48 48.23
CA SER A 49 9.20 -74.08 47.20
C SER A 49 8.26 -73.07 47.79
N GLU A 50 8.10 -71.90 47.15
CA GLU A 50 7.18 -70.86 47.59
C GLU A 50 6.05 -70.65 46.59
N VAL A 51 4.84 -70.38 47.09
CA VAL A 51 3.67 -70.13 46.26
C VAL A 51 3.25 -68.67 46.37
N PHE A 52 3.09 -68.01 45.23
CA PHE A 52 2.63 -66.63 45.16
C PHE A 52 1.55 -66.45 44.08
N GLU A 53 0.84 -65.34 44.15
CA GLU A 53 -0.20 -64.96 43.19
C GLU A 53 0.23 -63.68 42.45
N PRO A 54 -0.03 -63.57 41.13
CA PRO A 54 0.19 -62.34 40.35
C PRO A 54 -0.58 -61.15 40.93
N ILE A 55 -0.04 -59.94 40.77
CA ILE A 55 -0.73 -58.69 41.14
C ILE A 55 -1.49 -58.10 39.94
N HIS A 56 -0.94 -58.20 38.73
CA HIS A 56 -1.39 -57.40 37.56
C HIS A 56 -2.25 -58.16 36.54
N GLY A 57 -2.23 -59.50 36.54
CA GLY A 57 -3.04 -60.27 35.59
C GLY A 57 -2.62 -61.73 35.43
N PRO A 58 -3.30 -62.48 34.55
CA PRO A 58 -2.94 -63.87 34.23
C PRO A 58 -1.79 -64.00 33.21
N ILE A 59 -1.29 -62.89 32.69
CA ILE A 59 -0.08 -62.81 31.88
C ILE A 59 0.82 -61.82 32.60
N SER A 60 1.94 -62.28 33.15
CA SER A 60 2.86 -61.42 33.89
C SER A 60 4.29 -61.94 33.74
N THR A 61 5.25 -61.03 33.89
CA THR A 61 6.67 -61.33 33.86
C THR A 61 7.22 -61.24 35.27
N TYR A 62 8.06 -62.20 35.66
CA TYR A 62 8.75 -62.21 36.95
C TYR A 62 10.24 -62.26 36.75
N ILE A 63 10.96 -61.53 37.59
CA ILE A 63 12.42 -61.57 37.63
C ILE A 63 12.83 -62.02 39.02
N ILE A 64 13.60 -63.10 39.04
CA ILE A 64 14.14 -63.68 40.27
C ILE A 64 15.54 -63.12 40.50
N TYR A 65 15.78 -62.62 41.71
CA TYR A 65 17.02 -62.03 42.16
C TYR A 65 17.69 -62.86 43.25
N ASP A 66 19.02 -62.82 43.30
CA ASP A 66 19.82 -63.42 44.38
C ASP A 66 19.78 -62.57 45.66
N SER A 67 20.43 -63.08 46.71
CA SER A 67 20.56 -62.40 48.01
C SER A 67 21.38 -61.10 47.97
N ASN A 68 22.13 -60.87 46.88
CA ASN A 68 22.88 -59.65 46.60
C ASN A 68 22.15 -58.71 45.63
N HIS A 69 20.87 -58.98 45.35
CA HIS A 69 20.04 -58.23 44.41
C HIS A 69 20.57 -58.20 42.97
N ASN A 70 21.19 -59.29 42.48
CA ASN A 70 21.46 -59.52 41.06
C ASN A 70 20.36 -60.38 40.42
N PRO A 71 19.87 -60.03 39.22
CA PRO A 71 18.91 -60.86 38.52
C PRO A 71 19.55 -62.18 38.11
N ILE A 72 18.91 -63.29 38.47
CA ILE A 72 19.32 -64.65 38.12
C ILE A 72 18.54 -65.14 36.89
N LYS A 73 17.22 -64.92 36.89
CA LYS A 73 16.32 -65.54 35.92
C LYS A 73 15.09 -64.68 35.65
N ARG A 74 14.63 -64.68 34.40
CA ARG A 74 13.35 -64.10 33.98
C ARG A 74 12.40 -65.22 33.57
N VAL A 75 11.19 -65.20 34.10
CA VAL A 75 10.11 -66.15 33.77
C VAL A 75 8.83 -65.37 33.47
N PHE A 76 7.89 -65.99 32.77
CA PHE A 76 6.60 -65.36 32.48
C PHE A 76 5.49 -66.41 32.49
N THR A 77 4.29 -65.98 32.84
CA THR A 77 3.09 -66.81 32.84
C THR A 77 2.21 -66.53 31.62
N MET A 78 1.48 -67.56 31.20
CA MET A 78 0.54 -67.49 30.08
C MET A 78 -0.80 -68.09 30.52
N GLY A 79 -1.75 -67.22 30.87
CA GLY A 79 -3.14 -67.60 31.18
C GLY A 79 -3.35 -68.08 32.62
N ASN A 80 -4.52 -68.66 32.89
CA ASN A 80 -5.03 -68.89 34.25
C ASN A 80 -4.60 -70.22 34.91
N ALA A 81 -3.74 -71.01 34.27
CA ALA A 81 -3.31 -72.31 34.81
C ALA A 81 -2.18 -72.14 35.83
N PRO A 82 -2.15 -72.90 36.94
CA PRO A 82 -0.99 -72.93 37.83
C PRO A 82 0.29 -73.31 37.08
N GLN A 83 1.40 -72.65 37.40
CA GLN A 83 2.72 -72.89 36.79
C GLN A 83 3.80 -73.02 37.87
N THR A 84 4.83 -73.81 37.59
CA THR A 84 5.99 -73.99 38.47
C THR A 84 7.26 -73.60 37.72
N PHE A 85 8.09 -72.77 38.35
CA PHE A 85 9.39 -72.37 37.85
C PHE A 85 10.49 -72.81 38.82
N THR A 86 11.56 -73.40 38.32
CA THR A 86 12.72 -73.76 39.12
C THR A 86 13.85 -72.77 38.90
N VAL A 87 14.55 -72.39 39.97
CA VAL A 87 15.81 -71.63 39.92
C VAL A 87 16.92 -72.51 40.45
N ASP A 88 17.97 -72.69 39.65
CA ASP A 88 19.06 -73.63 39.93
C ASP A 88 20.45 -73.07 39.62
N GLN A 89 21.49 -73.84 39.96
CA GLN A 89 22.87 -73.42 39.79
C GLN A 89 23.27 -73.25 38.31
N GLY A 90 22.53 -73.85 37.39
CA GLY A 90 22.67 -73.63 35.95
C GLY A 90 22.28 -72.20 35.55
N ASP A 91 21.21 -71.66 36.13
CA ASP A 91 20.80 -70.26 35.90
C ASP A 91 21.90 -69.28 36.37
N VAL A 92 22.48 -69.52 37.55
CA VAL A 92 23.61 -68.72 38.10
C VAL A 92 24.85 -68.82 37.20
N ALA A 93 25.14 -70.02 36.69
CA ALA A 93 26.27 -70.24 35.78
C ALA A 93 26.09 -69.51 34.43
N ILE A 94 24.88 -69.49 33.87
CA ILE A 94 24.54 -68.74 32.66
C ILE A 94 24.78 -67.25 32.87
N MET A 95 24.34 -66.69 34.01
CA MET A 95 24.55 -65.28 34.34
C MET A 95 26.04 -64.95 34.50
N THR A 96 26.81 -65.80 35.18
CA THR A 96 28.27 -65.64 35.34
C THR A 96 28.99 -65.68 33.99
N GLN A 97 28.62 -66.62 33.10
CA GLN A 97 29.17 -66.72 31.75
C GLN A 97 28.80 -65.50 30.90
N THR A 98 27.57 -64.99 31.04
CA THR A 98 27.11 -63.81 30.32
C THR A 98 27.83 -62.54 30.78
N GLN A 99 28.02 -62.33 32.07
CA GLN A 99 28.82 -61.21 32.59
C GLN A 99 30.29 -61.29 32.16
N SER A 100 30.84 -62.50 32.06
CA SER A 100 32.20 -62.73 31.54
C SER A 100 32.31 -62.35 30.06
N PHE A 101 31.26 -62.57 29.26
CA PHE A 101 31.20 -62.10 27.88
C PHE A 101 31.16 -60.58 27.79
N ILE A 102 30.35 -59.91 28.64
CA ILE A 102 30.31 -58.44 28.63
C ILE A 102 31.66 -57.86 29.11
N THR A 103 32.33 -58.52 30.06
CA THR A 103 33.69 -58.15 30.46
C THR A 103 34.69 -58.28 29.30
N LEU A 104 34.56 -59.31 28.46
CA LEU A 104 35.35 -59.46 27.23
C LEU A 104 35.05 -58.33 26.23
N LEU A 105 33.77 -57.99 26.06
CA LEU A 105 33.31 -56.91 25.20
C LEU A 105 33.91 -55.55 25.59
N GLU A 106 34.04 -55.29 26.90
CA GLU A 106 34.65 -54.07 27.44
C GLU A 106 36.17 -54.05 27.31
N LYS A 107 36.85 -55.12 27.72
CA LYS A 107 38.32 -55.16 27.84
C LYS A 107 39.01 -55.48 26.53
N SER A 108 38.31 -56.11 25.59
CA SER A 108 38.86 -56.56 24.30
C SER A 108 37.84 -56.38 23.18
N PRO A 109 37.42 -55.14 22.89
CA PRO A 109 36.38 -54.86 21.88
C PRO A 109 36.77 -55.31 20.46
N ASN A 110 38.06 -55.44 20.19
CA ASN A 110 38.60 -55.89 18.89
C ASN A 110 38.67 -57.42 18.73
N ASP A 111 38.28 -58.21 19.75
CA ASP A 111 38.17 -59.66 19.61
C ASP A 111 37.16 -60.02 18.50
N PRO A 112 37.42 -61.03 17.64
CA PRO A 112 36.52 -61.36 16.53
C PRO A 112 35.07 -61.64 16.95
N GLN A 113 34.84 -62.24 18.13
CA GLN A 113 33.50 -62.49 18.66
C GLN A 113 32.85 -61.18 19.13
N CYS A 114 33.62 -60.30 19.78
CA CYS A 114 33.16 -58.98 20.19
C CYS A 114 32.77 -58.11 18.99
N VAL A 115 33.61 -58.05 17.94
CA VAL A 115 33.31 -57.27 16.72
C VAL A 115 32.06 -57.80 16.02
N ALA A 116 31.89 -59.12 15.93
CA ALA A 116 30.70 -59.74 15.35
C ALA A 116 29.45 -59.42 16.18
N PHE A 117 29.55 -59.46 17.51
CA PHE A 117 28.46 -59.13 18.40
C PHE A 117 28.09 -57.64 18.37
N GLN A 118 29.06 -56.74 18.44
CA GLN A 118 28.86 -55.29 18.33
C GLN A 118 28.18 -54.93 17.02
N LYS A 119 28.55 -55.59 15.91
CA LYS A 119 27.90 -55.41 14.62
C LYS A 119 26.44 -55.91 14.64
N LEU A 120 26.17 -57.01 15.33
CA LEU A 120 24.83 -57.55 15.47
C LEU A 120 23.92 -56.60 16.25
N ILE A 121 24.36 -56.10 17.40
CA ILE A 121 23.55 -55.23 18.27
C ILE A 121 23.55 -53.76 17.82
N LYS A 122 24.35 -53.38 16.83
CA LYS A 122 24.53 -51.98 16.41
C LYS A 122 23.19 -51.30 16.11
N GLY A 123 23.00 -50.14 16.74
CA GLY A 123 21.78 -49.36 16.66
C GLY A 123 20.60 -49.98 17.39
N GLY A 124 20.78 -50.93 18.31
CA GLY A 124 19.69 -51.53 19.08
C GLY A 124 18.69 -52.38 18.27
N LYS A 125 19.06 -52.82 17.06
CA LYS A 125 18.16 -53.51 16.11
C LYS A 125 18.18 -55.04 16.18
N ALA A 126 18.98 -55.63 17.07
CA ALA A 126 19.14 -57.08 17.12
C ALA A 126 17.88 -57.77 17.66
N LYS A 127 17.36 -58.75 16.92
CA LYS A 127 16.22 -59.55 17.38
C LYS A 127 16.67 -60.62 18.39
N PRO A 128 15.84 -61.00 19.38
CA PRO A 128 16.22 -62.00 20.38
C PRO A 128 16.75 -63.32 19.80
N ASN A 129 16.17 -63.78 18.69
CA ASN A 129 16.59 -65.00 18.00
C ASN A 129 17.97 -64.89 17.35
N GLU A 130 18.35 -63.71 16.86
CA GLU A 130 19.65 -63.48 16.24
C GLU A 130 20.76 -63.48 17.29
N VAL A 131 20.50 -62.86 18.45
CA VAL A 131 21.40 -62.88 19.60
C VAL A 131 21.55 -64.29 20.17
N ASN A 132 20.46 -65.04 20.31
CA ASN A 132 20.50 -66.44 20.71
C ASN A 132 21.29 -67.31 19.72
N THR A 133 21.18 -67.03 18.41
CA THR A 133 21.92 -67.75 17.36
C THR A 133 23.41 -67.42 17.41
N PHE A 134 23.75 -66.16 17.66
CA PHE A 134 25.13 -65.73 17.89
C PHE A 134 25.76 -66.51 19.04
N PHE A 135 25.14 -66.51 20.22
CA PHE A 135 25.72 -67.16 21.40
C PHE A 135 25.90 -68.67 21.21
N LYS A 136 24.92 -69.36 20.60
CA LYS A 136 25.05 -70.78 20.24
C LYS A 136 26.24 -71.08 19.33
N GLY A 137 26.66 -70.11 18.51
CA GLY A 137 27.82 -70.22 17.62
C GLY A 137 29.16 -69.84 18.26
N THR A 138 29.16 -69.31 19.48
CA THR A 138 30.40 -68.99 20.22
C THR A 138 31.05 -70.27 20.76
N LYS A 139 32.33 -70.19 21.13
CA LYS A 139 33.05 -71.33 21.73
C LYS A 139 32.82 -71.42 23.24
N ASP A 140 32.90 -70.28 23.92
CA ASP A 140 32.98 -70.20 25.38
C ASP A 140 31.73 -69.59 26.03
N TYR A 141 30.71 -69.21 25.25
CA TYR A 141 29.51 -68.50 25.69
C TYR A 141 28.20 -69.12 25.16
N THR A 142 28.20 -70.43 24.88
CA THR A 142 27.08 -71.15 24.23
C THR A 142 25.80 -71.22 25.06
N SER A 143 25.90 -71.04 26.38
CA SER A 143 24.73 -71.05 27.27
C SER A 143 24.11 -69.66 27.46
N CYS A 144 24.79 -68.60 27.01
CA CYS A 144 24.26 -67.25 27.01
C CYS A 144 23.06 -67.14 26.06
N THR A 145 22.09 -66.29 26.43
CA THR A 145 20.89 -66.00 25.64
C THR A 145 20.68 -64.49 25.58
N PHE A 146 19.78 -64.05 24.72
CA PHE A 146 19.32 -62.66 24.70
C PHE A 146 18.77 -62.23 26.08
N ILE A 147 17.99 -63.09 26.74
CA ILE A 147 17.43 -62.80 28.06
C ILE A 147 18.55 -62.66 29.10
N SER A 148 19.48 -63.62 29.16
CA SER A 148 20.60 -63.53 30.12
C SER A 148 21.50 -62.31 29.83
N TYR A 149 21.65 -61.94 28.55
CA TYR A 149 22.38 -60.73 28.15
C TYR A 149 21.69 -59.46 28.65
N MET A 150 20.37 -59.33 28.52
CA MET A 150 19.63 -58.20 29.05
C MET A 150 19.69 -58.12 30.59
N LEU A 151 19.54 -59.26 31.28
CA LEU A 151 19.73 -59.38 32.75
C LEU A 151 21.14 -58.94 33.19
N ALA A 152 22.16 -59.35 32.44
CA ALA A 152 23.55 -59.01 32.75
C ALA A 152 23.85 -57.53 32.47
N THR A 153 23.31 -56.97 31.38
CA THR A 153 23.43 -55.55 31.03
C THR A 153 22.93 -54.62 32.14
N VAL A 154 21.78 -54.94 32.74
CA VAL A 154 21.26 -54.16 33.86
C VAL A 154 22.13 -54.28 35.10
N THR A 155 22.63 -55.49 35.39
CA THR A 155 23.55 -55.73 36.52
C THR A 155 24.80 -54.85 36.44
N ILE A 156 25.43 -54.77 35.27
CA ILE A 156 26.70 -54.04 35.10
C ILE A 156 26.51 -52.52 34.96
N ALA A 157 25.33 -52.07 34.55
CA ALA A 157 25.06 -50.64 34.39
C ALA A 157 24.71 -49.93 35.70
N ARG A 158 24.59 -50.66 36.82
CA ARG A 158 24.30 -50.08 38.15
C ARG A 158 25.40 -49.14 38.62
N THR A 159 25.00 -48.09 39.31
CA THR A 159 25.96 -47.21 39.99
C THR A 159 26.63 -47.95 41.15
N PRO A 160 27.93 -47.71 41.41
CA PRO A 160 28.65 -48.35 42.51
C PRO A 160 28.00 -48.18 43.89
N GLU A 161 27.29 -47.06 44.09
CA GLU A 161 26.67 -46.64 45.35
C GLU A 161 25.40 -47.45 45.67
N THR A 162 24.65 -47.86 44.63
CA THR A 162 23.33 -48.50 44.80
C THR A 162 23.31 -49.99 44.40
N LYS A 163 24.40 -50.51 43.83
CA LYS A 163 24.47 -51.88 43.27
C LYS A 163 24.04 -53.03 44.20
N ASN A 164 24.16 -52.87 45.52
CA ASN A 164 23.81 -53.88 46.53
C ASN A 164 22.47 -53.59 47.23
N LYS A 165 21.73 -52.58 46.77
CA LYS A 165 20.39 -52.26 47.30
C LYS A 165 19.33 -53.08 46.57
N PRO A 166 18.09 -53.19 47.12
CA PRO A 166 16.97 -53.77 46.40
C PRO A 166 16.76 -53.09 45.04
N PRO A 167 16.25 -53.81 44.01
CA PRO A 167 16.13 -53.29 42.65
C PRO A 167 15.36 -51.96 42.52
N GLN A 168 14.41 -51.69 43.41
CA GLN A 168 13.66 -50.42 43.45
C GLN A 168 14.49 -49.22 43.93
N GLU A 169 15.58 -49.46 44.65
CA GLU A 169 16.51 -48.41 45.11
C GLU A 169 17.80 -48.36 44.29
N GLN A 170 17.88 -49.14 43.21
CA GLN A 170 19.03 -49.16 42.33
C GLN A 170 18.96 -48.01 41.33
N GLU A 171 20.13 -47.41 41.13
CA GLU A 171 20.37 -46.39 40.11
C GLU A 171 21.26 -46.96 39.01
N TYR A 172 21.08 -46.49 37.78
CA TYR A 172 21.72 -47.02 36.59
C TYR A 172 22.34 -45.90 35.75
N SER A 173 23.50 -46.20 35.17
CA SER A 173 24.16 -45.41 34.14
C SER A 173 23.44 -45.59 32.82
N LEU A 174 22.75 -44.54 32.36
CA LEU A 174 22.01 -44.59 31.11
C LEU A 174 22.94 -44.73 29.89
N SER A 175 24.10 -44.07 29.89
CA SER A 175 25.08 -44.22 28.81
C SER A 175 25.59 -45.66 28.72
N SER A 176 25.78 -46.32 29.87
CA SER A 176 26.17 -47.73 29.92
C SER A 176 25.07 -48.65 29.40
N LEU A 177 23.82 -48.44 29.85
CA LEU A 177 22.65 -49.18 29.34
C LEU A 177 22.54 -49.07 27.81
N CYS A 178 22.57 -47.84 27.28
CA CYS A 178 22.55 -47.58 25.84
C CYS A 178 23.69 -48.31 25.12
N LYS A 179 24.93 -48.16 25.61
CA LYS A 179 26.12 -48.76 25.01
C LYS A 179 26.02 -50.29 24.91
N TYR A 180 25.63 -50.98 25.99
CA TYR A 180 25.50 -52.44 25.98
C TYR A 180 24.28 -52.91 25.17
N MET A 181 23.28 -52.05 24.98
CA MET A 181 22.17 -52.32 24.06
C MET A 181 22.50 -51.93 22.61
N GLY A 182 23.74 -51.54 22.33
CA GLY A 182 24.24 -51.23 20.99
C GLY A 182 23.83 -49.85 20.46
N ILE A 183 23.41 -48.94 21.35
CA ILE A 183 23.03 -47.56 21.05
C ILE A 183 24.23 -46.65 21.32
N ASP A 184 24.60 -45.84 20.33
CA ASP A 184 25.71 -44.89 20.47
C ASP A 184 25.32 -43.76 21.43
N TRP A 185 26.07 -43.62 22.53
CA TRP A 185 25.95 -42.46 23.40
C TRP A 185 26.70 -41.26 22.78
N PRO A 186 26.08 -40.07 22.69
CA PRO A 186 26.71 -38.90 22.06
C PRO A 186 28.06 -38.53 22.69
N SER A 187 29.10 -38.40 21.87
CA SER A 187 30.44 -38.03 22.35
C SER A 187 30.44 -36.62 22.92
N GLY A 188 30.86 -36.47 24.18
CA GLY A 188 30.88 -35.17 24.89
C GLY A 188 29.67 -34.90 25.77
N PHE A 189 28.68 -35.81 25.79
CA PHE A 189 27.55 -35.75 26.71
C PHE A 189 27.87 -36.49 28.03
N PRO A 190 27.62 -35.91 29.22
CA PRO A 190 27.83 -36.62 30.47
C PRO A 190 26.89 -37.81 30.59
N ASP A 191 27.24 -38.76 31.45
CA ASP A 191 26.33 -39.85 31.77
C ASP A 191 25.11 -39.32 32.54
N VAL A 192 23.96 -39.97 32.36
CA VAL A 192 22.71 -39.65 33.06
C VAL A 192 22.39 -40.82 33.99
N VAL A 193 22.23 -40.52 35.28
CA VAL A 193 21.88 -41.51 36.29
C VAL A 193 20.36 -41.56 36.44
N ILE A 194 19.80 -42.77 36.43
CA ILE A 194 18.36 -43.00 36.39
C ILE A 194 17.97 -44.04 37.46
N SER A 195 16.83 -43.87 38.12
CA SER A 195 16.22 -44.84 39.05
C SER A 195 14.96 -45.44 38.41
N ASP A 196 14.32 -46.43 39.06
CA ASP A 196 13.10 -47.09 38.55
C ASP A 196 13.22 -47.54 37.09
N PHE A 197 14.40 -48.09 36.73
CA PHE A 197 14.70 -48.46 35.34
C PHE A 197 13.69 -49.47 34.81
N PHE A 198 13.16 -49.16 33.62
CA PHE A 198 12.37 -50.09 32.85
C PHE A 198 12.90 -50.22 31.42
N CYS A 199 12.63 -51.36 30.81
CA CYS A 199 13.04 -51.70 29.46
C CYS A 199 12.00 -52.60 28.82
N SER A 200 11.51 -52.20 27.66
CA SER A 200 10.51 -52.96 26.92
C SER A 200 10.67 -52.82 25.42
N GLU A 201 10.04 -53.73 24.68
CA GLU A 201 9.99 -53.70 23.22
C GLU A 201 8.55 -53.47 22.75
N ALA A 202 8.36 -52.47 21.88
CA ALA A 202 7.09 -52.19 21.19
C ALA A 202 7.38 -51.74 19.76
N ASP A 203 6.68 -52.29 18.76
CA ASP A 203 6.82 -51.93 17.34
C ASP A 203 8.27 -51.98 16.78
N GLU A 204 9.06 -52.97 17.20
CA GLU A 204 10.50 -53.10 16.88
C GLU A 204 11.38 -51.95 17.44
N ILE A 205 10.88 -51.19 18.41
CA ILE A 205 11.59 -50.11 19.12
C ILE A 205 11.85 -50.55 20.57
N LEU A 206 13.11 -50.47 20.98
CA LEU A 206 13.50 -50.63 22.38
C LEU A 206 13.19 -49.33 23.14
N ARG A 207 12.30 -49.41 24.11
CA ARG A 207 11.95 -48.32 25.03
C ARG A 207 12.66 -48.56 26.35
N LEU A 208 13.51 -47.61 26.72
CA LEU A 208 14.19 -47.59 28.01
C LEU A 208 13.61 -46.42 28.80
N GLY A 209 13.61 -46.46 30.11
CA GLY A 209 13.22 -45.28 30.87
C GLY A 209 13.38 -45.50 32.35
N GLY A 210 12.95 -44.51 33.11
CA GLY A 210 13.04 -44.51 34.56
C GLY A 210 12.69 -43.13 35.11
N LYS A 211 13.17 -42.84 36.31
CA LYS A 211 13.12 -41.50 36.90
C LYS A 211 14.53 -40.91 36.89
N LEU A 212 14.63 -39.62 36.59
CA LEU A 212 15.88 -38.89 36.69
C LEU A 212 15.66 -37.58 37.45
N ASN A 213 16.71 -37.13 38.11
CA ASN A 213 16.75 -35.77 38.61
C ASN A 213 17.39 -34.87 37.52
N ILE A 214 16.59 -33.97 36.96
CA ILE A 214 17.03 -33.15 35.81
C ILE A 214 18.13 -32.16 36.19
N HIS A 215 18.24 -31.79 37.47
CA HIS A 215 19.33 -30.94 37.98
C HIS A 215 20.68 -31.66 38.02
N ASN A 216 20.68 -33.00 38.00
CA ASN A 216 21.91 -33.78 37.92
C ASN A 216 22.44 -33.89 36.48
N VAL A 217 21.63 -33.52 35.48
CA VAL A 217 22.09 -33.40 34.10
C VAL A 217 22.82 -32.07 33.97
N THR A 218 24.04 -32.04 33.45
CA THR A 218 24.84 -30.81 33.30
C THR A 218 25.23 -30.60 31.84
N PHE A 219 25.12 -29.38 31.33
CA PHE A 219 25.47 -29.03 29.95
C PHE A 219 26.49 -27.88 29.97
N GLN A 220 27.34 -27.78 28.93
CA GLN A 220 28.47 -26.84 28.92
C GLN A 220 28.09 -25.35 28.77
N GLU A 221 26.86 -25.01 28.36
CA GLU A 221 26.50 -23.67 27.86
C GLU A 221 25.33 -22.96 28.58
N GLY A 222 24.97 -23.33 29.82
CA GLY A 222 23.95 -22.59 30.59
C GLY A 222 22.49 -22.68 30.08
N VAL A 223 22.25 -23.28 28.91
CA VAL A 223 20.92 -23.57 28.34
C VAL A 223 20.00 -24.24 29.36
N LEU A 224 20.56 -25.17 30.15
CA LEU A 224 19.80 -25.89 31.15
C LEU A 224 19.36 -24.99 32.31
N ASP A 225 20.11 -23.94 32.65
CA ASP A 225 19.71 -23.02 33.73
C ASP A 225 18.44 -22.25 33.34
N HIS A 226 18.30 -21.90 32.06
CA HIS A 226 17.06 -21.32 31.52
C HIS A 226 15.92 -22.32 31.53
N VAL A 227 16.15 -23.57 31.12
CA VAL A 227 15.10 -24.61 31.11
C VAL A 227 14.66 -25.03 32.52
N LEU A 228 15.61 -25.22 33.43
CA LEU A 228 15.35 -25.56 34.83
C LEU A 228 14.58 -24.45 35.56
N SER A 229 14.67 -23.20 35.10
CA SER A 229 13.97 -22.07 35.73
C SER A 229 12.44 -22.17 35.68
N PHE A 230 11.89 -22.95 34.75
CA PHE A 230 10.43 -23.08 34.56
C PHE A 230 9.90 -24.52 34.72
N LEU A 231 10.72 -25.46 35.19
CA LEU A 231 10.27 -26.83 35.50
C LEU A 231 9.69 -26.93 36.92
N PRO A 232 8.58 -27.67 37.13
CA PRO A 232 7.85 -27.69 38.40
C PRO A 232 8.56 -28.48 39.52
N SER A 233 9.43 -29.43 39.16
CA SER A 233 10.12 -30.34 40.10
C SER A 233 11.51 -30.73 39.59
N PRO A 234 12.50 -30.93 40.50
CA PRO A 234 13.80 -31.48 40.14
C PRO A 234 13.77 -32.94 39.71
N GLU A 235 12.79 -33.73 40.17
CA GLU A 235 12.66 -35.16 39.85
C GLU A 235 11.54 -35.35 38.83
N ILE A 236 11.87 -35.96 37.68
CA ILE A 236 10.97 -36.12 36.53
C ILE A 236 11.01 -37.58 36.06
N THR A 237 9.83 -38.14 35.76
CA THR A 237 9.70 -39.47 35.15
C THR A 237 9.85 -39.35 33.65
N PHE A 238 10.60 -40.26 33.02
CA PHE A 238 10.94 -40.14 31.61
C PHE A 238 10.94 -41.46 30.86
N ASP A 239 10.52 -41.35 29.61
CA ASP A 239 10.59 -42.41 28.62
C ASP A 239 11.69 -42.04 27.62
N ILE A 240 12.65 -42.93 27.42
CA ILE A 240 13.59 -42.84 26.32
C ILE A 240 13.00 -43.56 25.14
N GLU A 241 12.76 -42.79 24.09
CA GLU A 241 12.43 -43.34 22.80
C GLU A 241 13.67 -43.24 21.89
N VAL A 242 14.24 -44.40 21.56
CA VAL A 242 15.36 -44.47 20.63
C VAL A 242 14.81 -44.50 19.21
N VAL A 243 14.68 -43.33 18.60
CA VAL A 243 14.13 -43.20 17.24
C VAL A 243 15.26 -43.34 16.20
N LEU A 244 15.30 -44.49 15.53
CA LEU A 244 16.27 -44.79 14.48
C LEU A 244 15.68 -44.47 13.10
N LYS A 245 15.61 -43.18 12.74
CA LYS A 245 15.07 -42.78 11.43
C LYS A 245 15.92 -43.35 10.28
N PRO A 246 15.33 -43.99 9.24
CA PRO A 246 16.05 -44.40 8.05
C PRO A 246 16.68 -43.16 7.36
N GLY A 247 17.99 -43.14 7.18
CA GLY A 247 18.71 -42.06 6.48
C GLY A 247 19.79 -41.36 7.30
N PHE A 248 19.75 -41.44 8.63
CA PHE A 248 20.84 -40.99 9.49
C PHE A 248 21.71 -42.18 9.89
N SER A 249 23.02 -42.08 9.66
CA SER A 249 24.00 -43.14 9.97
C SER A 249 24.33 -43.29 11.46
N MET A 250 23.72 -42.48 12.32
CA MET A 250 23.83 -42.51 13.79
C MET A 250 22.44 -42.31 14.40
N GLY A 251 22.11 -43.06 15.46
CA GLY A 251 20.84 -42.91 16.17
C GLY A 251 20.71 -41.56 16.86
N VAL A 252 19.50 -41.01 16.92
CA VAL A 252 19.18 -39.83 17.74
C VAL A 252 18.55 -40.36 19.02
N ILE A 253 19.02 -39.87 20.17
CA ILE A 253 18.38 -40.18 21.46
C ILE A 253 17.36 -39.09 21.72
N CYS A 254 16.09 -39.47 21.83
CA CYS A 254 15.02 -38.59 22.25
C CYS A 254 14.59 -38.99 23.66
N LEU A 255 14.72 -38.09 24.62
CA LEU A 255 14.17 -38.26 25.95
C LEU A 255 12.82 -37.54 25.97
N LYS A 256 11.75 -38.27 26.21
CA LYS A 256 10.38 -37.75 26.24
C LYS A 256 9.87 -37.78 27.68
N PHE A 257 9.29 -36.67 28.12
CA PHE A 257 8.79 -36.49 29.47
C PHE A 257 7.39 -35.89 29.41
N MET A 258 6.53 -36.28 30.35
CA MET A 258 5.25 -35.63 30.59
C MET A 258 5.32 -34.94 31.94
N LEU A 259 4.83 -33.70 32.00
CA LEU A 259 4.77 -32.90 33.22
C LEU A 259 3.31 -32.63 33.56
N ASP A 260 3.01 -32.39 34.83
CA ASP A 260 1.66 -31.97 35.25
C ASP A 260 1.39 -30.53 34.79
N ASP A 261 2.37 -29.64 34.97
CA ASP A 261 2.34 -28.25 34.54
C ASP A 261 3.75 -27.71 34.17
N ILE A 262 3.83 -26.66 33.37
CA ILE A 262 5.02 -25.81 33.18
C ILE A 262 4.62 -24.36 33.44
N LYS A 263 5.44 -23.60 34.17
CA LYS A 263 5.20 -22.18 34.49
C LYS A 263 6.28 -21.29 33.87
N ILE A 264 5.98 -20.66 32.75
CA ILE A 264 6.94 -19.82 32.02
C ILE A 264 6.89 -18.39 32.57
N PRO A 265 7.99 -17.81 33.07
CA PRO A 265 7.99 -16.44 33.57
C PRO A 265 7.87 -15.43 32.42
N ILE A 266 6.85 -14.57 32.47
CA ILE A 266 6.56 -13.56 31.43
C ILE A 266 6.86 -12.11 31.87
N GLY A 267 7.61 -11.95 32.98
CA GLY A 267 7.95 -10.64 33.56
C GLY A 267 6.93 -10.12 34.58
N ASN A 268 7.30 -9.07 35.33
CA ASN A 268 6.47 -8.45 36.39
C ASN A 268 5.92 -9.41 37.45
N GLY A 269 6.57 -10.56 37.66
CA GLY A 269 6.14 -11.57 38.64
C GLY A 269 4.96 -12.45 38.20
N LYS A 270 4.56 -12.41 36.92
CA LYS A 270 3.52 -13.28 36.36
C LYS A 270 4.14 -14.50 35.65
N THR A 271 3.37 -15.59 35.56
CA THR A 271 3.71 -16.80 34.82
C THR A 271 2.65 -17.12 33.76
N PHE A 272 3.07 -17.76 32.68
CA PHE A 272 2.22 -18.41 31.70
C PHE A 272 2.23 -19.92 31.97
N ASP A 273 1.10 -20.43 32.45
CA ASP A 273 0.97 -21.80 32.94
C ASP A 273 0.44 -22.70 31.82
N ILE A 274 1.09 -23.84 31.60
CA ILE A 274 0.72 -24.81 30.58
C ILE A 274 0.41 -26.14 31.28
N ASP A 275 -0.83 -26.62 31.14
CA ASP A 275 -1.28 -27.89 31.71
C ASP A 275 -0.89 -29.08 30.84
N GLN A 276 -0.41 -30.14 31.49
CA GLN A 276 0.00 -31.42 30.89
C GLN A 276 0.88 -31.35 29.63
N PRO A 277 1.96 -30.54 29.61
CA PRO A 277 2.82 -30.46 28.45
C PRO A 277 3.64 -31.74 28.28
N THR A 278 3.86 -32.11 27.02
CA THR A 278 4.88 -33.09 26.64
C THR A 278 6.18 -32.36 26.34
N LEU A 279 7.23 -32.65 27.09
CA LEU A 279 8.57 -32.14 26.82
C LEU A 279 9.38 -33.21 26.07
N MET A 280 9.97 -32.84 24.93
CA MET A 280 10.86 -33.69 24.16
C MET A 280 12.26 -33.07 24.15
N LEU A 281 13.22 -33.83 24.66
CA LEU A 281 14.63 -33.49 24.66
C LEU A 281 15.33 -34.32 23.60
N THR A 282 15.68 -33.69 22.48
CA THR A 282 16.34 -34.37 21.38
C THR A 282 17.85 -34.11 21.44
N ILE A 283 18.61 -35.18 21.65
CA ILE A 283 20.07 -35.14 21.70
C ILE A 283 20.61 -35.62 20.36
N ASN A 284 21.12 -34.68 19.55
CA ASN A 284 21.68 -35.01 18.25
C ASN A 284 23.21 -35.12 18.32
N PRO A 285 23.80 -36.32 18.09
CA PRO A 285 25.25 -36.51 18.15
C PRO A 285 26.05 -35.73 17.12
N LEU A 286 25.42 -35.22 16.04
CA LEU A 286 26.11 -34.42 15.01
C LEU A 286 26.26 -32.93 15.40
N PHE A 287 25.36 -32.41 16.23
CA PHE A 287 25.14 -30.97 16.32
C PHE A 287 25.63 -30.31 17.60
N LYS A 288 26.12 -31.06 18.59
CA LYS A 288 26.60 -30.56 19.90
C LYS A 288 25.61 -29.69 20.72
N PHE A 289 24.45 -29.35 20.18
CA PHE A 289 23.37 -28.67 20.88
C PHE A 289 22.19 -29.61 21.13
N VAL A 290 21.32 -29.15 22.01
CA VAL A 290 20.20 -29.90 22.58
C VAL A 290 18.95 -29.14 22.17
N VAL A 291 17.99 -29.85 21.58
CA VAL A 291 16.69 -29.25 21.21
C VAL A 291 15.68 -29.65 22.27
N PHE A 292 15.19 -28.66 23.01
CA PHE A 292 13.98 -28.80 23.82
C PHE A 292 12.79 -28.49 22.94
N GLU A 293 11.80 -29.38 22.90
CA GLU A 293 10.52 -29.17 22.22
C GLU A 293 9.40 -29.36 23.25
N ILE A 294 8.70 -28.27 23.62
CA ILE A 294 7.49 -28.36 24.46
C ILE A 294 6.28 -28.45 23.55
N LYS A 295 5.48 -29.51 23.70
CA LYS A 295 4.19 -29.70 23.03
C LYS A 295 3.05 -29.63 24.02
N ALA A 296 2.13 -28.70 23.80
CA ALA A 296 0.92 -28.58 24.59
C ALA A 296 -0.24 -28.07 23.73
N THR A 297 -1.46 -28.35 24.17
CA THR A 297 -2.67 -27.74 23.61
C THR A 297 -3.17 -26.68 24.58
N ILE A 298 -3.25 -25.43 24.16
CA ILE A 298 -3.80 -24.35 24.99
C ILE A 298 -5.12 -23.83 24.40
N PRO A 299 -6.10 -23.44 25.24
CA PRO A 299 -7.26 -22.70 24.77
C PRO A 299 -6.87 -21.25 24.45
N PHE A 300 -7.32 -20.75 23.30
CA PHE A 300 -6.98 -19.41 22.82
C PHE A 300 -8.22 -18.68 22.27
N SER A 301 -8.45 -17.42 22.64
CA SER A 301 -9.60 -16.63 22.18
C SER A 301 -9.21 -15.20 21.77
N ILE A 302 -9.71 -14.73 20.62
CA ILE A 302 -9.54 -13.35 20.15
C ILE A 302 -10.93 -12.68 20.03
N PHE A 303 -11.05 -11.40 20.39
CA PHE A 303 -12.28 -10.60 20.19
C PHE A 303 -13.57 -11.21 20.78
N LYS A 304 -13.48 -11.87 21.95
CA LYS A 304 -14.61 -12.55 22.62
C LYS A 304 -15.27 -13.68 21.81
N SER A 305 -14.52 -14.27 20.87
CA SER A 305 -14.97 -15.39 20.04
C SER A 305 -14.70 -16.74 20.69
N PRO A 306 -15.22 -17.87 20.15
CA PRO A 306 -15.03 -19.20 20.74
C PRO A 306 -13.55 -19.54 20.92
N THR A 307 -13.22 -20.28 21.98
CA THR A 307 -11.87 -20.79 22.23
C THR A 307 -11.44 -21.80 21.17
N PHE A 308 -10.23 -21.66 20.67
CA PHE A 308 -9.57 -22.58 19.73
C PHE A 308 -8.46 -23.35 20.44
N ASP A 309 -8.22 -24.59 20.03
CA ASP A 309 -7.11 -25.41 20.50
C ASP A 309 -5.85 -25.08 19.68
N ALA A 310 -4.78 -24.64 20.35
CA ALA A 310 -3.51 -24.30 19.72
C ALA A 310 -2.40 -25.28 20.13
N GLN A 311 -1.68 -25.85 19.16
CA GLN A 311 -0.50 -26.68 19.43
C GLN A 311 0.74 -25.79 19.53
N ILE A 312 1.31 -25.71 20.72
CA ILE A 312 2.56 -24.99 20.96
C ILE A 312 3.73 -25.94 20.68
N ALA A 313 4.77 -25.46 20.01
CA ALA A 313 6.08 -26.09 19.86
C ALA A 313 7.17 -25.06 20.18
N MET A 314 7.79 -25.17 21.35
CA MET A 314 8.89 -24.28 21.76
C MET A 314 10.25 -24.93 21.50
N THR A 315 11.14 -24.28 20.75
CA THR A 315 12.54 -24.66 20.56
C THR A 315 13.46 -23.71 21.33
N ILE A 316 14.33 -24.23 22.19
CA ILE A 316 15.26 -23.44 23.01
C ILE A 316 16.70 -23.76 22.61
N ASP A 317 17.50 -22.73 22.29
CA ASP A 317 18.95 -22.84 22.07
C ASP A 317 19.77 -22.05 23.12
N ASN A 318 21.07 -21.80 22.86
CA ASN A 318 21.98 -21.13 23.79
C ASN A 318 21.97 -19.59 23.72
N ILE A 319 21.19 -18.99 22.82
CA ILE A 319 21.11 -17.53 22.62
C ILE A 319 19.64 -17.08 22.66
N GLU A 320 18.69 -17.83 22.09
CA GLU A 320 17.27 -17.47 21.94
C GLU A 320 16.34 -18.69 22.11
N ALA A 321 15.06 -18.46 22.45
CA ALA A 321 14.01 -19.47 22.38
C ALA A 321 12.97 -19.05 21.34
N GLU A 322 12.80 -19.87 20.30
CA GLU A 322 11.78 -19.68 19.27
C GLU A 322 10.56 -20.54 19.59
N VAL A 323 9.39 -19.91 19.75
CA VAL A 323 8.13 -20.62 19.97
C VAL A 323 7.28 -20.56 18.71
N GLY A 324 7.14 -21.69 18.02
CA GLY A 324 6.15 -21.85 16.97
C GLY A 324 4.82 -22.30 17.56
N VAL A 325 3.72 -21.67 17.20
CA VAL A 325 2.37 -22.14 17.58
C VAL A 325 1.56 -22.40 16.32
N GLU A 326 1.10 -23.65 16.15
CA GLU A 326 0.24 -24.05 15.05
C GLU A 326 -1.22 -24.15 15.54
N LEU A 327 -2.11 -23.39 14.91
CA LEU A 327 -3.54 -23.43 15.19
C LEU A 327 -4.23 -24.46 14.28
N THR A 328 -5.00 -25.38 14.87
CA THR A 328 -5.76 -26.38 14.11
C THR A 328 -7.19 -25.89 13.88
N GLY A 329 -7.41 -25.08 12.84
CA GLY A 329 -8.75 -24.55 12.49
C GLY A 329 -9.66 -25.53 11.73
N ASN A 330 -10.98 -25.34 11.83
CA ASN A 330 -12.01 -26.17 11.18
C ASN A 330 -12.47 -25.70 9.77
N LYS A 331 -11.64 -24.94 9.04
CA LYS A 331 -11.84 -24.51 7.62
C LYS A 331 -13.06 -23.62 7.30
N THR A 332 -13.72 -23.00 8.26
CA THR A 332 -14.69 -21.91 8.00
C THR A 332 -14.09 -20.57 8.39
N SER A 333 -14.40 -19.46 7.67
CA SER A 333 -13.96 -18.11 8.05
C SER A 333 -14.23 -17.90 9.53
N LEU A 334 -13.14 -17.75 10.29
CA LEU A 334 -13.16 -18.01 11.72
C LEU A 334 -13.71 -16.80 12.48
N LEU A 335 -13.39 -15.57 12.02
CA LEU A 335 -13.55 -14.32 12.77
C LEU A 335 -13.63 -13.08 11.84
N THR A 336 -14.43 -12.09 12.25
CA THR A 336 -14.44 -10.71 11.71
C THR A 336 -14.05 -9.79 12.86
N PRO A 337 -13.01 -8.95 12.75
CA PRO A 337 -12.68 -7.98 13.79
C PRO A 337 -13.90 -7.10 14.11
N PRO A 338 -14.04 -6.61 15.36
CA PRO A 338 -15.12 -5.69 15.66
C PRO A 338 -15.04 -4.49 14.70
N ILE A 339 -16.20 -3.97 14.27
CA ILE A 339 -16.34 -2.77 13.42
C ILE A 339 -15.99 -2.94 11.92
N ILE A 340 -15.01 -3.75 11.52
CA ILE A 340 -14.62 -3.92 10.10
C ILE A 340 -15.40 -5.08 9.44
N LYS A 341 -16.69 -4.85 9.14
CA LYS A 341 -17.62 -5.90 8.70
C LYS A 341 -17.23 -6.62 7.40
N GLY A 342 -16.48 -5.95 6.54
CA GLY A 342 -16.04 -6.48 5.25
C GLY A 342 -14.71 -7.21 5.29
N LEU A 343 -13.99 -7.21 6.43
CA LEU A 343 -12.70 -7.88 6.58
C LEU A 343 -12.91 -9.26 7.22
N HIS A 344 -12.51 -10.31 6.52
CA HIS A 344 -12.77 -11.69 6.92
C HIS A 344 -11.45 -12.45 7.00
N PHE A 345 -11.13 -13.02 8.16
CA PHE A 345 -9.93 -13.83 8.31
C PHE A 345 -10.15 -15.23 7.70
N ASP A 346 -9.24 -15.62 6.80
CA ASP A 346 -9.22 -16.91 6.10
C ASP A 346 -8.36 -17.93 6.86
N SER A 347 -7.24 -17.51 7.44
CA SER A 347 -6.38 -18.31 8.32
C SER A 347 -5.65 -17.44 9.33
N PHE A 348 -5.25 -17.99 10.48
CA PHE A 348 -4.29 -17.34 11.38
C PHE A 348 -3.43 -18.37 12.15
N GLY A 349 -2.20 -17.97 12.48
CA GLY A 349 -1.23 -18.64 13.34
C GLY A 349 -0.86 -17.74 14.53
N VAL A 350 -0.34 -18.32 15.60
CA VAL A 350 0.10 -17.58 16.80
C VAL A 350 1.63 -17.66 16.85
N GLY A 351 2.29 -16.53 17.10
CA GLY A 351 3.73 -16.45 17.31
C GLY A 351 4.02 -15.99 18.73
N ILE A 352 4.89 -16.71 19.45
CA ILE A 352 5.32 -16.31 20.79
C ILE A 352 6.85 -16.13 20.77
N GLY A 353 7.33 -15.00 21.30
CA GLY A 353 8.75 -14.69 21.42
C GLY A 353 9.16 -14.55 22.89
N LEU A 354 10.22 -15.25 23.30
CA LEU A 354 10.83 -15.17 24.63
C LEU A 354 12.23 -14.56 24.50
N ILE A 355 12.47 -13.44 25.19
CA ILE A 355 13.76 -12.73 25.19
C ILE A 355 14.37 -12.90 26.58
N PHE A 356 15.56 -13.49 26.69
CA PHE A 356 16.17 -13.78 28.01
C PHE A 356 16.96 -12.59 28.58
N GLU A 357 17.54 -11.73 27.74
CA GLU A 357 18.37 -10.61 28.20
C GLU A 357 18.11 -9.30 27.43
N PRO A 358 17.37 -8.32 28.01
CA PRO A 358 16.62 -8.40 29.27
C PRO A 358 15.36 -9.27 29.12
N ALA A 359 14.93 -9.91 30.21
CA ALA A 359 13.73 -10.73 30.26
C ALA A 359 12.52 -10.02 29.63
N GLY A 360 11.92 -10.62 28.60
CA GLY A 360 10.79 -10.06 27.85
C GLY A 360 9.97 -11.14 27.15
N PHE A 361 8.70 -10.86 26.93
CA PHE A 361 7.72 -11.79 26.37
C PHE A 361 6.83 -11.04 25.37
N ALA A 362 6.58 -11.63 24.19
CA ALA A 362 5.67 -11.06 23.20
C ALA A 362 4.81 -12.16 22.56
N ILE A 363 3.50 -11.92 22.47
CA ILE A 363 2.55 -12.78 21.74
C ILE A 363 1.96 -11.99 20.57
N GLY A 364 2.02 -12.57 19.38
CA GLY A 364 1.35 -12.07 18.20
C GLY A 364 0.48 -13.14 17.54
N VAL A 365 -0.49 -12.71 16.77
CA VAL A 365 -1.24 -13.54 15.82
C VAL A 365 -0.92 -13.02 14.44
N ASP A 366 -0.64 -13.87 13.46
CA ASP A 366 -0.52 -13.48 12.05
C ASP A 366 -1.36 -14.40 11.18
N GLY A 367 -1.70 -14.01 9.96
CA GLY A 367 -2.63 -14.80 9.15
C GLY A 367 -3.00 -14.19 7.83
N THR A 368 -3.95 -14.82 7.13
CA THR A 368 -4.49 -14.32 5.86
C THR A 368 -5.92 -13.81 5.99
N PHE A 369 -6.27 -12.77 5.23
CA PHE A 369 -7.60 -12.19 5.19
C PHE A 369 -8.07 -11.89 3.76
N HIS A 370 -9.39 -11.72 3.60
CA HIS A 370 -9.98 -11.13 2.39
C HIS A 370 -10.93 -9.99 2.74
N ILE A 371 -11.24 -9.17 1.73
CA ILE A 371 -12.22 -8.08 1.83
C ILE A 371 -13.42 -8.37 0.92
N GLY A 372 -14.62 -8.10 1.44
CA GLY A 372 -15.88 -8.30 0.74
C GLY A 372 -16.46 -9.69 0.96
N ASP A 373 -17.62 -9.98 0.36
CA ASP A 373 -18.24 -11.28 0.50
C ASP A 373 -17.53 -12.36 -0.34
N GLN A 374 -17.86 -13.64 -0.14
CA GLN A 374 -17.21 -14.74 -0.87
C GLN A 374 -17.43 -14.72 -2.40
N LYS A 375 -18.39 -13.96 -2.91
CA LYS A 375 -18.72 -13.88 -4.35
C LYS A 375 -18.05 -12.67 -5.02
N ASP A 376 -17.93 -11.55 -4.30
CA ASP A 376 -17.41 -10.27 -4.75
C ASP A 376 -16.18 -9.86 -3.91
N ARG A 377 -15.16 -10.74 -3.87
CA ARG A 377 -13.88 -10.47 -3.18
C ARG A 377 -13.08 -9.36 -3.86
N ILE A 378 -12.61 -8.40 -3.08
CA ILE A 378 -11.62 -7.42 -3.54
C ILE A 378 -10.27 -8.11 -3.69
N LYS A 379 -9.63 -7.95 -4.84
CA LYS A 379 -8.34 -8.58 -5.12
C LYS A 379 -7.21 -7.77 -4.50
N LEU A 380 -6.44 -8.39 -3.61
CA LEU A 380 -5.29 -7.77 -2.95
C LEU A 380 -3.99 -8.40 -3.43
N ASP A 381 -2.90 -7.62 -3.44
CA ASP A 381 -1.56 -8.14 -3.73
C ASP A 381 -0.88 -8.72 -2.47
N ASP A 382 -1.37 -8.35 -1.28
CA ASP A 382 -0.98 -8.89 0.01
C ASP A 382 -2.23 -9.10 0.87
N GLU A 383 -2.37 -10.31 1.40
CA GLU A 383 -3.50 -10.75 2.22
C GLU A 383 -3.07 -11.03 3.66
N GLN A 384 -1.85 -10.62 4.07
CA GLN A 384 -1.32 -10.91 5.41
C GLN A 384 -1.73 -9.86 6.46
N PHE A 385 -2.07 -10.30 7.67
CA PHE A 385 -2.32 -9.42 8.83
C PHE A 385 -1.53 -9.85 10.06
N ALA A 386 -1.42 -8.94 11.05
CA ALA A 386 -0.93 -9.28 12.38
C ALA A 386 -1.72 -8.59 13.51
N ILE A 387 -1.83 -9.27 14.65
CA ILE A 387 -2.45 -8.79 15.90
C ILE A 387 -1.40 -8.88 17.00
N VAL A 388 -1.14 -7.78 17.68
CA VAL A 388 -0.32 -7.73 18.91
C VAL A 388 -1.26 -7.96 20.10
N CYS A 389 -0.90 -8.91 20.96
CA CYS A 389 -1.67 -9.24 22.17
C CYS A 389 -0.87 -8.92 23.43
N GLU A 390 -1.55 -8.54 24.51
CA GLU A 390 -1.03 -8.61 25.87
C GLU A 390 -1.54 -9.86 26.58
N MET A 391 -0.89 -10.24 27.69
CA MET A 391 -1.41 -11.28 28.56
C MET A 391 -2.22 -10.65 29.70
N GLU A 392 -3.52 -10.93 29.70
CA GLU A 392 -4.39 -10.69 30.85
C GLU A 392 -4.69 -12.05 31.50
N GLU A 393 -4.08 -12.29 32.67
CA GLU A 393 -4.05 -13.61 33.33
C GLU A 393 -3.44 -14.69 32.41
N GLU A 394 -4.20 -15.72 32.04
CA GLU A 394 -3.80 -16.84 31.16
C GLU A 394 -4.28 -16.65 29.71
N VAL A 395 -4.99 -15.55 29.40
CA VAL A 395 -5.62 -15.34 28.10
C VAL A 395 -4.95 -14.18 27.34
N PRO A 396 -4.47 -14.43 26.10
CA PRO A 396 -4.01 -13.37 25.22
C PRO A 396 -5.15 -12.40 24.88
N ASN A 397 -5.03 -11.15 25.32
CA ASN A 397 -5.97 -10.07 25.01
C ASN A 397 -5.44 -9.21 23.84
N PRO A 398 -6.21 -9.01 22.74
CA PRO A 398 -5.76 -8.22 21.60
C PRO A 398 -5.59 -6.73 21.94
N LEU A 399 -4.34 -6.25 21.92
CA LEU A 399 -4.04 -4.83 22.16
C LEU A 399 -4.15 -3.98 20.90
N TYR A 400 -3.67 -4.52 19.79
CA TYR A 400 -3.52 -3.77 18.54
C TYR A 400 -3.62 -4.70 17.33
N LEU A 401 -4.47 -4.35 16.36
CA LEU A 401 -4.54 -5.02 15.05
C LEU A 401 -3.94 -4.08 14.01
N ALA A 402 -3.04 -4.58 13.17
CA ALA A 402 -2.57 -3.87 11.99
C ALA A 402 -2.45 -4.79 10.77
N PHE A 403 -2.84 -4.24 9.63
CA PHE A 403 -2.64 -4.87 8.33
C PHE A 403 -2.36 -3.81 7.28
N TYR A 404 -1.67 -4.22 6.24
CA TYR A 404 -1.28 -3.36 5.13
C TYR A 404 -2.09 -3.71 3.89
N VAL A 405 -2.60 -2.69 3.21
CA VAL A 405 -3.23 -2.85 1.90
C VAL A 405 -2.50 -1.94 0.90
N PRO A 406 -1.91 -2.48 -0.17
CA PRO A 406 -1.12 -1.68 -1.11
C PRO A 406 -1.92 -0.59 -1.80
N LYS A 407 -3.14 -0.91 -2.24
CA LYS A 407 -4.01 -0.01 -2.98
C LYS A 407 -5.48 -0.37 -2.82
N LEU A 408 -6.33 0.64 -2.65
CA LEU A 408 -7.78 0.52 -2.65
C LEU A 408 -8.42 1.76 -3.26
N ASP A 409 -9.52 1.60 -3.97
CA ASP A 409 -10.39 2.70 -4.38
C ASP A 409 -11.35 3.09 -3.23
N PHE A 410 -11.92 4.30 -3.24
CA PHE A 410 -12.73 4.81 -2.12
C PHE A 410 -13.99 3.97 -1.83
N ASP A 411 -14.62 3.41 -2.86
CA ASP A 411 -15.72 2.46 -2.73
C ASP A 411 -15.30 1.13 -2.09
N GLU A 412 -14.09 0.67 -2.37
CA GLU A 412 -13.49 -0.51 -1.74
C GLU A 412 -13.24 -0.25 -0.25
N ILE A 413 -12.84 0.97 0.13
CA ILE A 413 -12.75 1.39 1.55
C ILE A 413 -14.12 1.34 2.22
N ILE A 414 -15.19 1.79 1.56
CA ILE A 414 -16.55 1.67 2.10
C ILE A 414 -16.92 0.20 2.27
N THR A 415 -16.53 -0.66 1.33
CA THR A 415 -16.77 -2.10 1.37
C THR A 415 -16.08 -2.76 2.56
N ILE A 416 -14.85 -2.37 2.90
CA ILE A 416 -14.13 -2.82 4.11
C ILE A 416 -14.97 -2.59 5.38
N PHE A 417 -15.54 -1.40 5.56
CA PHE A 417 -16.26 -1.07 6.79
C PHE A 417 -17.71 -1.55 6.81
N THR A 418 -18.36 -1.68 5.64
CA THR A 418 -19.80 -1.96 5.55
C THR A 418 -20.14 -3.37 5.07
N ASN A 419 -19.18 -4.10 4.51
CA ASN A 419 -19.40 -5.34 3.75
C ASN A 419 -20.43 -5.18 2.62
N THR A 420 -20.59 -3.96 2.09
CA THR A 420 -21.56 -3.62 1.04
C THR A 420 -20.84 -2.86 -0.07
N SER A 421 -20.96 -3.33 -1.31
CA SER A 421 -20.45 -2.61 -2.47
C SER A 421 -21.20 -1.30 -2.66
N TYR A 422 -20.45 -0.21 -2.85
CA TYR A 422 -20.97 1.14 -3.09
C TYR A 422 -20.34 1.68 -4.39
N ASN A 423 -21.00 2.60 -5.08
CA ASN A 423 -20.41 3.24 -6.26
C ASN A 423 -20.32 4.75 -6.02
N PHE A 424 -19.10 5.28 -6.00
CA PHE A 424 -18.83 6.69 -5.79
C PHE A 424 -18.24 7.32 -7.05
N ASP A 425 -18.88 8.38 -7.57
CA ASP A 425 -18.52 9.01 -8.86
C ASP A 425 -17.31 9.97 -8.75
N VAL A 426 -16.37 9.69 -7.84
CA VAL A 426 -15.12 10.45 -7.71
C VAL A 426 -13.95 9.45 -7.67
N PRO A 427 -12.97 9.55 -8.59
CA PRO A 427 -11.81 8.66 -8.62
C PRO A 427 -10.83 9.07 -7.52
N VAL A 428 -11.09 8.61 -6.31
CA VAL A 428 -10.17 8.72 -5.17
C VAL A 428 -9.55 7.34 -4.96
N THR A 429 -8.24 7.28 -5.09
CA THR A 429 -7.49 6.04 -4.87
C THR A 429 -6.54 6.22 -3.69
N PHE A 430 -6.50 5.23 -2.83
CA PHE A 430 -5.62 5.18 -1.69
C PHE A 430 -4.46 4.22 -1.99
N SER A 431 -3.27 4.57 -1.55
CA SER A 431 -2.11 3.70 -1.60
C SER A 431 -1.37 3.68 -0.27
N ASP A 432 -0.62 2.60 -0.04
CA ASP A 432 0.12 2.37 1.20
C ASP A 432 -0.75 2.46 2.45
N LEU A 433 -1.90 1.78 2.43
CA LEU A 433 -2.86 1.83 3.52
C LEU A 433 -2.34 1.00 4.70
N SER A 434 -2.07 1.65 5.82
CA SER A 434 -1.78 1.01 7.09
C SER A 434 -3.00 1.14 7.99
N PHE A 435 -3.80 0.07 8.04
CA PHE A 435 -4.97 -0.01 8.90
C PHE A 435 -4.54 -0.33 10.33
N ARG A 436 -5.30 0.21 11.29
CA ARG A 436 -5.08 -0.01 12.70
C ARG A 436 -6.36 -0.06 13.50
N TRP A 437 -6.29 -0.80 14.60
CA TRP A 437 -7.24 -0.74 15.71
C TRP A 437 -6.51 -0.90 17.04
N ALA A 438 -6.91 -0.15 18.07
CA ALA A 438 -6.44 -0.30 19.45
C ALA A 438 -7.63 -0.39 20.43
N GLU A 439 -7.56 -1.32 21.41
CA GLU A 439 -8.66 -1.60 22.35
C GLU A 439 -8.80 -0.57 23.48
N ASN A 440 -7.68 -0.15 24.09
CA ASN A 440 -7.70 0.59 25.35
C ASN A 440 -7.37 2.09 25.18
N PRO A 441 -8.31 3.01 25.49
CA PRO A 441 -8.07 4.46 25.45
C PRO A 441 -7.25 4.99 26.64
N MET A 442 -6.92 4.18 27.65
CA MET A 442 -6.22 4.64 28.87
C MET A 442 -4.73 4.28 28.93
N GLU A 443 -4.27 3.29 28.15
CA GLU A 443 -2.85 2.87 28.08
C GLU A 443 -2.42 2.75 26.60
N PRO A 444 -1.75 3.76 26.02
CA PRO A 444 -1.39 3.75 24.62
C PRO A 444 -0.32 2.69 24.32
N VAL A 445 -0.58 1.83 23.34
CA VAL A 445 0.34 0.77 22.89
C VAL A 445 1.55 1.41 22.22
N VAL A 446 2.77 1.07 22.64
CA VAL A 446 3.99 1.47 21.92
C VAL A 446 4.13 0.57 20.69
N LEU A 447 4.05 1.17 19.51
CA LEU A 447 4.20 0.49 18.22
C LEU A 447 5.66 0.05 18.00
N PRO A 448 5.91 -0.90 17.07
CA PRO A 448 7.26 -1.33 16.72
C PRO A 448 8.18 -0.19 16.31
N ASP A 449 7.67 0.91 15.75
CA ASP A 449 8.47 2.10 15.42
C ASP A 449 8.77 3.03 16.63
N GLY A 450 8.35 2.64 17.83
CA GLY A 450 8.48 3.41 19.07
C GLY A 450 7.47 4.54 19.23
N SER A 451 6.55 4.73 18.27
CA SER A 451 5.45 5.69 18.40
C SER A 451 4.31 5.12 19.25
N LEU A 452 3.40 5.97 19.70
CA LEU A 452 2.19 5.52 20.40
C LEU A 452 1.10 5.24 19.37
N ALA A 453 0.46 4.07 19.49
CA ALA A 453 -0.70 3.71 18.70
C ALA A 453 -1.80 4.76 18.89
N PRO A 454 -2.30 5.37 17.81
CA PRO A 454 -3.46 6.26 17.89
C PRO A 454 -4.68 5.48 18.38
N MET A 455 -5.51 6.12 19.21
CA MET A 455 -6.73 5.51 19.74
C MET A 455 -7.74 5.21 18.63
N GLY A 456 -8.59 4.19 18.83
CA GLY A 456 -9.73 3.91 17.96
C GLY A 456 -9.39 3.14 16.68
N TYR A 457 -10.30 3.22 15.69
CA TYR A 457 -10.13 2.61 14.37
C TYR A 457 -9.66 3.65 13.39
N GLY A 458 -8.78 3.27 12.47
CA GLY A 458 -8.39 4.18 11.42
C GLY A 458 -7.35 3.60 10.49
N PHE A 459 -6.93 4.41 9.53
CA PHE A 459 -5.82 4.06 8.67
C PHE A 459 -5.03 5.30 8.29
N ASN A 460 -3.75 5.09 8.01
CA ASN A 460 -2.91 6.07 7.33
C ASN A 460 -2.77 5.65 5.88
N ALA A 461 -2.85 6.59 4.96
CA ALA A 461 -2.65 6.31 3.54
C ALA A 461 -2.22 7.55 2.78
N TYR A 462 -1.58 7.31 1.64
CA TYR A 462 -1.62 8.28 0.56
C TYR A 462 -3.01 8.26 -0.06
N MET A 463 -3.55 9.44 -0.32
CA MET A 463 -4.81 9.64 -1.00
C MET A 463 -4.52 10.44 -2.27
N ASP A 464 -4.72 9.84 -3.43
CA ASP A 464 -4.68 10.53 -4.71
C ASP A 464 -6.10 11.04 -5.03
N ILE A 465 -6.22 12.37 -5.12
CA ILE A 465 -7.40 13.04 -5.63
C ILE A 465 -6.99 13.75 -6.93
N LEU A 466 -7.37 13.19 -8.08
CA LEU A 466 -7.17 13.82 -9.40
C LEU A 466 -5.69 14.14 -9.71
N GLY A 467 -4.77 13.26 -9.28
CA GLY A 467 -3.32 13.43 -9.42
C GLY A 467 -2.68 14.34 -8.38
N LEU A 468 -3.42 14.74 -7.33
CA LEU A 468 -2.88 15.43 -6.16
C LEU A 468 -2.77 14.45 -5.01
N THR A 469 -1.55 14.25 -4.52
CA THR A 469 -1.24 13.25 -3.49
C THR A 469 -1.26 13.88 -2.11
N PHE A 470 -2.30 13.58 -1.34
CA PHE A 470 -2.40 13.88 0.09
C PHE A 470 -1.89 12.68 0.89
N TYR A 471 -1.49 12.91 2.13
CA TYR A 471 -1.21 11.86 3.10
C TYR A 471 -1.79 12.27 4.44
N GLY A 472 -2.43 11.34 5.13
CA GLY A 472 -2.84 11.57 6.51
C GLY A 472 -3.51 10.36 7.13
N ALA A 473 -3.96 10.60 8.35
CA ALA A 473 -4.65 9.63 9.18
C ALA A 473 -6.15 9.91 9.12
N LEU A 474 -6.95 8.89 8.81
CA LEU A 474 -8.40 8.93 9.00
C LEU A 474 -8.76 8.03 10.18
N GLU A 475 -9.43 8.61 11.16
CA GLU A 475 -10.03 7.94 12.31
C GLU A 475 -11.51 7.67 12.04
N ILE A 476 -12.01 6.57 12.58
CA ILE A 476 -13.36 6.07 12.37
C ILE A 476 -13.96 5.79 13.74
N ASP A 477 -15.00 6.56 14.06
CA ASP A 477 -15.81 6.44 15.26
C ASP A 477 -17.24 6.04 14.87
N MET A 478 -17.83 5.08 15.58
CA MET A 478 -19.17 4.55 15.26
C MET A 478 -20.33 5.51 15.62
N ALA A 479 -20.12 6.44 16.55
CA ALA A 479 -21.07 7.46 16.95
C ALA A 479 -20.85 8.78 16.19
N HIS A 480 -19.60 9.10 15.84
CA HIS A 480 -19.19 10.39 15.29
C HIS A 480 -18.74 10.32 13.82
N GLY A 481 -18.63 9.12 13.25
CA GLY A 481 -18.26 8.86 11.85
C GLY A 481 -16.75 8.95 11.60
N VAL A 482 -16.37 9.26 10.36
CA VAL A 482 -14.97 9.46 9.93
C VAL A 482 -14.51 10.89 10.21
N SER A 483 -13.30 11.03 10.75
CA SER A 483 -12.60 12.30 10.90
C SER A 483 -11.10 12.18 10.69
N GLY A 484 -10.43 13.25 10.30
CA GLY A 484 -8.96 13.26 10.25
C GLY A 484 -8.40 14.42 9.46
N ASP A 485 -7.10 14.65 9.63
CA ASP A 485 -6.37 15.67 8.89
C ASP A 485 -5.44 14.99 7.88
N ILE A 486 -5.53 15.44 6.62
CA ILE A 486 -4.68 14.98 5.54
C ILE A 486 -3.94 16.18 4.93
N THR A 487 -2.67 16.01 4.59
CA THR A 487 -1.82 17.11 4.10
C THR A 487 -1.12 16.72 2.81
N MET A 488 -0.90 17.71 1.95
CA MET A 488 -0.16 17.56 0.70
C MET A 488 1.11 18.41 0.76
N SER A 489 2.17 17.98 0.07
CA SER A 489 3.36 18.81 -0.12
C SER A 489 3.00 20.09 -0.87
N PRO A 490 3.64 21.25 -0.58
CA PRO A 490 3.41 22.44 -1.37
C PRO A 490 3.73 22.19 -2.84
N LEU A 491 2.84 22.62 -3.72
CA LEU A 491 2.94 22.46 -5.16
C LEU A 491 3.41 23.78 -5.77
N ALA A 492 4.41 23.73 -6.65
CA ALA A 492 4.90 24.89 -7.39
C ALA A 492 5.10 24.55 -8.86
N MET A 493 4.53 25.36 -9.74
CA MET A 493 4.77 25.30 -11.19
C MET A 493 5.72 26.44 -11.55
N GLY A 494 7.02 26.19 -11.34
CA GLY A 494 8.06 27.22 -11.47
C GLY A 494 7.86 28.36 -10.45
N LYS A 495 8.02 29.60 -10.90
CA LYS A 495 7.80 30.81 -10.08
C LYS A 495 6.40 31.41 -10.25
N LEU A 496 5.63 30.95 -11.24
CA LEU A 496 4.33 31.53 -11.61
C LEU A 496 3.24 31.19 -10.60
N PHE A 497 3.04 29.88 -10.37
CA PHE A 497 1.96 29.36 -9.56
C PHE A 497 2.50 28.57 -8.39
N LYS A 498 1.99 28.85 -7.19
CA LYS A 498 2.26 28.08 -6.00
C LYS A 498 0.96 27.81 -5.25
N LEU A 499 0.71 26.54 -4.95
CA LEU A 499 -0.32 26.10 -4.02
C LEU A 499 0.36 25.66 -2.72
N SER A 500 -0.02 26.29 -1.62
CA SER A 500 0.59 26.16 -0.31
C SER A 500 -0.48 26.09 0.79
N GLY A 501 -0.06 26.01 2.04
CA GLY A 501 -0.96 26.01 3.18
C GLY A 501 -0.19 25.96 4.49
N ASP A 502 -0.93 25.69 5.58
CA ASP A 502 -0.38 25.67 6.94
C ASP A 502 -0.05 24.26 7.43
N GLY A 503 -0.15 23.26 6.54
CA GLY A 503 0.07 21.84 6.82
C GLY A 503 1.48 21.59 7.37
N LYS A 504 1.56 20.79 8.43
CA LYS A 504 2.81 20.53 9.17
C LYS A 504 3.76 19.56 8.45
N GLY A 505 3.32 18.97 7.34
CA GLY A 505 4.02 17.86 6.71
C GLY A 505 3.93 16.61 7.58
N VAL A 506 4.46 15.51 7.06
CA VAL A 506 4.43 14.21 7.75
C VAL A 506 5.81 13.60 7.71
N THR A 507 6.20 13.02 8.85
CA THR A 507 7.45 12.29 9.01
C THR A 507 7.17 10.90 9.57
N ILE A 508 7.87 9.90 9.04
CA ILE A 508 7.79 8.51 9.51
C ILE A 508 9.15 8.07 10.06
N LYS A 509 9.14 7.03 10.90
CA LYS A 509 10.35 6.34 11.33
C LYS A 509 10.81 5.36 10.27
N VAL A 510 12.12 5.32 10.03
CA VAL A 510 12.75 4.44 9.05
C VAL A 510 13.99 3.76 9.64
N ASP A 511 14.30 2.57 9.13
CA ASP A 511 15.53 1.84 9.45
C ASP A 511 16.79 2.59 8.94
N ALA A 512 17.96 2.04 9.20
CA ALA A 512 19.24 2.60 8.75
C ALA A 512 19.38 2.69 7.21
N ASN A 513 18.56 1.94 6.45
CA ASN A 513 18.53 1.95 4.99
C ASN A 513 17.47 2.92 4.43
N GLY A 514 16.67 3.55 5.28
CA GLY A 514 15.59 4.46 4.89
C GLY A 514 14.27 3.77 4.53
N ASN A 515 14.10 2.49 4.87
CA ASN A 515 12.85 1.75 4.70
C ASN A 515 11.91 2.05 5.88
N PRO A 516 10.60 2.23 5.65
CA PRO A 516 9.61 2.33 6.72
C PRO A 516 9.70 1.12 7.67
N ILE A 517 9.65 1.37 8.97
CA ILE A 517 9.58 0.30 9.96
C ILE A 517 8.15 -0.27 9.94
N PRO A 518 7.95 -1.57 9.69
CA PRO A 518 6.61 -2.14 9.64
C PRO A 518 5.96 -2.13 11.03
N ASN A 519 4.81 -1.48 11.14
CA ASN A 519 4.03 -1.43 12.39
C ASN A 519 3.12 -2.66 12.58
N ASN A 520 3.14 -3.59 11.62
CA ASN A 520 2.43 -4.87 11.63
C ASN A 520 3.34 -6.06 11.96
N THR A 521 4.56 -5.84 12.46
CA THR A 521 5.47 -6.91 12.85
C THR A 521 6.02 -6.66 14.24
N ILE A 522 5.95 -7.67 15.12
CA ILE A 522 6.61 -7.61 16.43
C ILE A 522 8.09 -7.96 16.22
N PRO A 523 9.06 -7.15 16.68
CA PRO A 523 10.46 -7.52 16.66
C PRO A 523 10.68 -8.77 17.54
N LYS A 524 11.09 -9.88 16.93
CA LYS A 524 11.29 -11.20 17.55
C LYS A 524 12.73 -11.43 17.99
N THR A 525 13.69 -10.68 17.45
CA THR A 525 15.13 -10.81 17.78
C THR A 525 15.72 -9.55 18.41
N ALA A 526 16.83 -9.70 19.14
CA ALA A 526 17.58 -8.56 19.67
C ALA A 526 18.09 -7.62 18.56
N ALA A 527 18.37 -8.16 17.37
CA ALA A 527 18.78 -7.38 16.21
C ALA A 527 17.66 -6.47 15.67
N GLU A 528 16.43 -6.99 15.57
CA GLU A 528 15.25 -6.22 15.13
C GLU A 528 14.90 -5.11 16.12
N LYS A 529 14.99 -5.39 17.43
CA LYS A 529 14.82 -4.36 18.47
C LYS A 529 15.85 -3.24 18.36
N LYS A 530 17.10 -3.58 18.01
CA LYS A 530 18.17 -2.61 17.79
C LYS A 530 17.97 -1.77 16.53
N VAL A 531 17.31 -2.30 15.49
CA VAL A 531 16.92 -1.52 14.29
C VAL A 531 15.92 -0.42 14.67
N ILE A 532 14.96 -0.74 15.54
CA ILE A 532 13.97 0.20 16.06
C ILE A 532 14.63 1.27 16.94
N GLU A 533 15.52 0.88 17.86
CA GLU A 533 16.24 1.83 18.72
C GLU A 533 17.09 2.84 17.91
N ASN A 534 17.62 2.41 16.76
CA ASN A 534 18.42 3.25 15.87
C ASN A 534 17.60 3.95 14.78
N ALA A 535 16.26 3.87 14.83
CA ALA A 535 15.38 4.40 13.81
C ALA A 535 15.53 5.92 13.64
N THR A 536 15.76 6.34 12.40
CA THR A 536 15.81 7.75 12.03
C THR A 536 14.47 8.21 11.49
N THR A 537 14.33 9.51 11.21
CA THR A 537 13.08 10.09 10.72
C THR A 537 13.23 10.46 9.24
N LYS A 538 12.29 10.03 8.40
CA LYS A 538 12.19 10.40 6.98
C LYS A 538 10.99 11.33 6.77
N GLN A 539 11.23 12.44 6.07
CA GLN A 539 10.14 13.33 5.65
C GLN A 539 9.39 12.71 4.47
N LEU A 540 8.12 12.41 4.71
CA LEU A 540 7.20 11.80 3.75
C LEU A 540 6.45 12.87 2.96
N VAL A 541 5.97 13.90 3.66
CA VAL A 541 5.31 15.07 3.08
C VAL A 541 5.99 16.33 3.61
N ALA A 542 6.35 17.24 2.71
CA ALA A 542 7.01 18.49 3.08
C ALA A 542 6.01 19.46 3.74
N PRO A 543 6.42 20.21 4.79
CA PRO A 543 5.57 21.21 5.42
C PRO A 543 5.28 22.40 4.49
N GLY A 544 4.20 23.10 4.79
CA GLY A 544 3.81 24.34 4.10
C GLY A 544 2.93 24.15 2.86
N GLY A 545 2.39 22.94 2.67
CA GLY A 545 1.38 22.65 1.66
C GLY A 545 -0.05 22.66 2.24
N PRO A 546 -1.06 22.42 1.39
CA PRO A 546 -2.45 22.39 1.82
C PRO A 546 -2.74 21.32 2.89
N GLU A 547 -3.73 21.62 3.73
CA GLU A 547 -4.25 20.72 4.76
C GLU A 547 -5.76 20.60 4.57
N MET A 548 -6.27 19.38 4.56
CA MET A 548 -7.69 19.08 4.45
C MET A 548 -8.14 18.35 5.71
N THR A 549 -9.16 18.91 6.36
CA THR A 549 -9.83 18.26 7.48
C THR A 549 -11.08 17.56 6.96
N VAL A 550 -11.22 16.29 7.33
CA VAL A 550 -12.39 15.44 7.07
C VAL A 550 -13.17 15.32 8.37
N SER A 551 -14.50 15.48 8.32
CA SER A 551 -15.39 15.21 9.46
C SER A 551 -16.79 14.91 8.98
N THR A 552 -17.28 13.69 9.21
CA THR A 552 -18.65 13.30 8.80
C THR A 552 -19.71 13.61 9.88
N SER A 553 -19.29 14.04 11.07
CA SER A 553 -20.18 14.41 12.18
C SER A 553 -21.02 15.66 11.90
N SER A 554 -20.54 16.59 11.07
CA SER A 554 -21.28 17.81 10.70
C SER A 554 -20.75 18.41 9.38
N SER A 555 -21.65 19.06 8.61
CA SER A 555 -21.28 19.76 7.37
C SER A 555 -20.60 21.10 7.67
N PRO A 556 -19.55 21.52 6.92
CA PRO A 556 -19.01 20.86 5.73
C PRO A 556 -18.14 19.64 6.06
N TYR A 557 -18.37 18.53 5.34
CA TYR A 557 -17.69 17.26 5.62
C TYR A 557 -16.20 17.24 5.24
N PHE A 558 -15.80 18.16 4.37
CA PHE A 558 -14.43 18.36 3.93
C PHE A 558 -14.13 19.86 3.98
N THR A 559 -13.02 20.24 4.62
CA THR A 559 -12.54 21.62 4.65
C THR A 559 -11.09 21.66 4.20
N LEU A 560 -10.81 22.33 3.07
CA LEU A 560 -9.44 22.50 2.56
C LEU A 560 -8.88 23.87 2.96
N GLY A 561 -7.86 23.86 3.81
CA GLY A 561 -6.99 25.00 4.09
C GLY A 561 -5.89 25.11 3.05
N ALA A 562 -6.07 26.00 2.07
CA ALA A 562 -5.10 26.25 1.00
C ALA A 562 -4.85 27.75 0.79
N GLN A 563 -3.62 28.05 0.39
CA GLN A 563 -3.11 29.38 0.05
C GLN A 563 -2.52 29.35 -1.35
N VAL A 564 -2.90 30.28 -2.22
CA VAL A 564 -2.41 30.38 -3.59
C VAL A 564 -1.55 31.63 -3.79
N SER A 565 -0.45 31.48 -4.52
CA SER A 565 0.27 32.59 -5.12
C SER A 565 0.20 32.47 -6.65
N LEU A 566 -0.21 33.57 -7.30
CA LEU A 566 -0.22 33.71 -8.75
C LEU A 566 -0.10 35.19 -9.12
N PHE A 567 0.92 35.54 -9.91
CA PHE A 567 1.29 36.93 -10.19
C PHE A 567 1.49 37.75 -8.89
N ASP A 568 0.86 38.93 -8.78
CA ASP A 568 0.99 39.83 -7.64
C ASP A 568 0.29 39.31 -6.36
N ILE A 569 -0.52 38.24 -6.47
CA ILE A 569 -1.17 37.60 -5.32
C ILE A 569 -0.17 36.65 -4.65
N ILE A 570 0.05 36.84 -3.35
CA ILE A 570 1.00 36.07 -2.56
C ILE A 570 0.28 35.42 -1.38
N LYS A 571 0.24 34.08 -1.36
CA LYS A 571 -0.33 33.26 -0.28
C LYS A 571 -1.75 33.66 0.13
N GLU A 572 -2.59 34.00 -0.84
CA GLU A 572 -4.00 34.32 -0.59
C GLU A 572 -4.75 33.06 -0.18
N LYS A 573 -5.50 33.14 0.93
CA LYS A 573 -6.36 32.03 1.35
C LYS A 573 -7.51 31.89 0.37
N ILE A 574 -7.74 30.67 -0.12
CA ILE A 574 -8.79 30.41 -1.11
C ILE A 574 -9.92 29.58 -0.50
N ALA A 575 -11.15 29.88 -0.93
CA ALA A 575 -12.28 28.96 -0.82
C ALA A 575 -12.34 28.15 -2.11
N ALA A 576 -12.13 26.83 -2.03
CA ALA A 576 -12.06 25.95 -3.18
C ALA A 576 -13.20 24.92 -3.18
N SER A 577 -13.62 24.53 -4.38
CA SER A 577 -14.53 23.40 -4.61
C SER A 577 -13.82 22.31 -5.40
N ILE A 578 -14.06 21.05 -5.04
CA ILE A 578 -13.44 19.89 -5.70
C ILE A 578 -14.52 19.17 -6.51
N SER A 579 -14.24 18.91 -7.78
CA SER A 579 -15.12 18.16 -8.69
C SER A 579 -14.29 17.32 -9.66
N LYS A 580 -14.91 16.50 -10.50
CA LYS A 580 -14.22 15.74 -11.56
C LYS A 580 -13.39 16.58 -12.54
N LYS A 581 -13.53 17.91 -12.54
CA LYS A 581 -12.76 18.83 -13.38
C LYS A 581 -11.48 19.35 -12.70
N GLY A 582 -11.29 19.10 -11.41
CA GLY A 582 -10.18 19.63 -10.61
C GLY A 582 -10.64 20.45 -9.40
N ILE A 583 -9.69 21.17 -8.80
CA ILE A 583 -9.90 22.12 -7.71
C ILE A 583 -10.18 23.51 -8.30
N ALA A 584 -11.40 24.02 -8.12
CA ALA A 584 -11.82 25.32 -8.62
C ALA A 584 -11.89 26.37 -7.50
N PHE A 585 -11.30 27.55 -7.74
CA PHE A 585 -11.29 28.68 -6.82
C PHE A 585 -11.25 30.00 -7.60
N GLU A 586 -11.46 31.13 -6.92
CA GLU A 586 -11.42 32.45 -7.54
C GLU A 586 -10.33 33.32 -6.92
N LEU A 587 -9.63 34.10 -7.75
CA LEU A 587 -8.64 35.09 -7.32
C LEU A 587 -9.10 36.51 -7.66
N ASP A 588 -9.00 37.41 -6.69
CA ASP A 588 -9.41 38.81 -6.83
C ASP A 588 -8.20 39.71 -7.04
N TYR A 589 -8.06 40.27 -8.25
CA TYR A 589 -7.00 41.21 -8.60
C TYR A 589 -7.46 42.68 -8.45
N GLY A 590 -8.57 42.91 -7.73
CA GLY A 590 -9.17 44.21 -7.52
C GLY A 590 -9.56 44.88 -8.84
N ALA A 591 -9.44 46.21 -8.91
CA ALA A 591 -9.82 46.99 -10.08
C ALA A 591 -8.93 46.78 -11.33
N ILE A 592 -7.93 45.90 -11.27
CA ILE A 592 -7.11 45.57 -12.45
C ILE A 592 -7.92 44.70 -13.43
N LEU A 593 -8.72 43.78 -12.90
CA LEU A 593 -9.59 42.91 -13.70
C LEU A 593 -11.06 43.33 -13.51
N GLN A 594 -11.90 43.07 -14.50
CA GLN A 594 -13.34 43.32 -14.40
C GLN A 594 -14.07 42.19 -13.68
N THR A 595 -13.53 40.97 -13.75
CA THR A 595 -14.02 39.80 -13.01
C THR A 595 -12.91 39.24 -12.14
N LYS A 596 -13.30 38.55 -11.07
CA LYS A 596 -12.37 37.61 -10.42
C LYS A 596 -11.88 36.60 -11.44
N MET A 597 -10.62 36.19 -11.32
CA MET A 597 -10.07 35.13 -12.14
C MET A 597 -10.60 33.80 -11.64
N LYS A 598 -11.32 33.08 -12.51
CA LYS A 598 -11.82 31.74 -12.24
C LYS A 598 -10.70 30.75 -12.54
N CYS A 599 -10.19 30.12 -11.49
CA CYS A 599 -9.04 29.23 -11.57
C CYS A 599 -9.49 27.78 -11.46
N ILE A 600 -8.85 26.89 -12.24
CA ILE A 600 -9.01 25.44 -12.14
C ILE A 600 -7.63 24.80 -12.10
N LEU A 601 -7.31 24.10 -11.01
CA LEU A 601 -6.18 23.18 -10.95
C LEU A 601 -6.70 21.78 -11.28
N GLN A 602 -6.48 21.34 -12.51
CA GLN A 602 -7.02 20.06 -13.00
C GLN A 602 -6.26 18.86 -12.39
N ASN A 603 -4.93 18.97 -12.26
CA ASN A 603 -4.04 18.00 -11.63
C ASN A 603 -2.70 18.66 -11.28
N TYR A 604 -1.72 17.90 -10.79
CA TYR A 604 -0.38 18.39 -10.44
C TYR A 604 0.33 19.17 -11.58
N HIS A 605 -0.03 18.89 -12.83
CA HIS A 605 0.64 19.46 -14.00
C HIS A 605 -0.12 20.56 -14.70
N ASN A 606 -1.43 20.72 -14.48
CA ASN A 606 -2.29 21.54 -15.34
C ASN A 606 -3.13 22.53 -14.52
N PHE A 607 -2.91 23.81 -14.77
CA PHE A 607 -3.64 24.93 -14.20
C PHE A 607 -4.21 25.81 -15.30
N SER A 608 -5.43 26.32 -15.11
CA SER A 608 -6.05 27.31 -16.00
C SER A 608 -6.70 28.45 -15.24
N GLY A 609 -6.79 29.62 -15.88
CA GLY A 609 -7.43 30.82 -15.34
C GLY A 609 -8.20 31.57 -16.41
N ASP A 610 -9.49 31.85 -16.15
CA ASP A 610 -10.34 32.65 -17.02
C ASP A 610 -10.74 33.96 -16.32
N PHE A 611 -10.62 35.08 -17.02
CA PHE A 611 -10.96 36.41 -16.48
C PHE A 611 -11.29 37.39 -17.60
N SER A 612 -11.84 38.56 -17.25
CA SER A 612 -11.96 39.68 -18.19
C SER A 612 -11.26 40.94 -17.70
N TYR A 613 -10.79 41.75 -18.65
CA TYR A 613 -10.20 43.06 -18.39
C TYR A 613 -10.64 44.07 -19.46
N GLY A 614 -10.55 45.37 -19.13
CA GLY A 614 -10.81 46.42 -20.10
C GLY A 614 -9.59 46.63 -21.00
N LEU A 615 -9.76 46.35 -22.29
CA LEU A 615 -8.77 46.60 -23.32
C LEU A 615 -8.96 48.02 -23.87
N ASP A 616 -7.92 48.86 -23.80
CA ASP A 616 -7.90 50.21 -24.39
C ASP A 616 -6.60 50.41 -25.18
N VAL A 617 -6.62 50.06 -26.47
CA VAL A 617 -5.44 50.07 -27.33
C VAL A 617 -5.68 50.83 -28.62
N ASN A 618 -4.64 51.52 -29.10
CA ASN A 618 -4.63 52.16 -30.40
C ASN A 618 -3.84 51.29 -31.38
N VAL A 619 -4.54 50.67 -32.31
CA VAL A 619 -3.98 49.71 -33.27
C VAL A 619 -3.68 50.43 -34.58
N PRO A 620 -2.41 50.69 -34.93
CA PRO A 620 -2.07 51.27 -36.22
C PRO A 620 -2.34 50.24 -37.32
N PHE A 621 -3.18 50.61 -38.30
CA PHE A 621 -3.40 49.76 -39.47
C PHE A 621 -2.29 49.94 -40.51
N PRO A 622 -2.05 48.92 -41.35
CA PRO A 622 -0.95 48.96 -42.31
C PRO A 622 -1.12 50.08 -43.35
N THR A 623 0.01 50.48 -43.94
CA THR A 623 0.03 51.37 -45.10
C THR A 623 0.02 50.53 -46.38
N ILE A 624 -1.01 50.69 -47.21
CA ILE A 624 -1.17 49.93 -48.46
C ILE A 624 -0.97 50.87 -49.64
N ALA A 625 -0.04 50.53 -50.53
CA ALA A 625 0.31 51.34 -51.71
C ALA A 625 0.61 52.82 -51.37
N GLY A 626 1.26 53.05 -50.21
CA GLY A 626 1.61 54.38 -49.72
C GLY A 626 0.49 55.14 -49.01
N PHE A 627 -0.70 54.56 -48.88
CA PHE A 627 -1.82 55.15 -48.15
C PHE A 627 -1.99 54.52 -46.76
N SER A 628 -1.97 55.32 -45.70
CA SER A 628 -2.21 54.86 -44.33
C SER A 628 -3.70 54.58 -44.11
N LEU A 629 -4.03 53.36 -43.66
CA LEU A 629 -5.40 53.01 -43.30
C LEU A 629 -5.87 53.61 -41.96
N GLY A 630 -5.02 54.38 -41.28
CA GLY A 630 -5.31 55.04 -40.01
C GLY A 630 -5.00 54.18 -38.79
N THR A 631 -5.48 54.62 -37.63
CA THR A 631 -5.31 53.93 -36.34
C THR A 631 -6.68 53.62 -35.76
N LEU A 632 -6.96 52.34 -35.54
CA LEU A 632 -8.18 51.87 -34.90
C LEU A 632 -8.06 52.05 -33.38
N LYS A 633 -9.01 52.77 -32.77
CA LYS A 633 -9.15 52.82 -31.32
C LYS A 633 -10.05 51.67 -30.86
N VAL A 634 -9.47 50.72 -30.14
CA VAL A 634 -10.19 49.59 -29.55
C VAL A 634 -10.39 49.88 -28.07
N ASN A 635 -11.65 50.02 -27.67
CA ASN A 635 -12.06 50.08 -26.27
C ASN A 635 -13.15 49.02 -26.08
N ALA A 636 -12.82 47.92 -25.41
CA ALA A 636 -13.69 46.75 -25.30
C ALA A 636 -13.40 45.92 -24.05
N ASP A 637 -14.39 45.14 -23.62
CA ASP A 637 -14.20 44.12 -22.59
C ASP A 637 -13.58 42.87 -23.24
N CYS A 638 -12.37 42.51 -22.80
CA CYS A 638 -11.62 41.39 -23.33
C CYS A 638 -11.69 40.20 -22.38
N ASN A 639 -12.18 39.07 -22.89
CA ASN A 639 -12.19 37.80 -22.17
C ASN A 639 -10.88 37.05 -22.44
N MET A 640 -10.21 36.69 -21.37
CA MET A 640 -8.89 36.07 -21.36
C MET A 640 -8.96 34.67 -20.76
N GLY A 641 -8.18 33.77 -21.35
CA GLY A 641 -7.85 32.48 -20.78
C GLY A 641 -6.33 32.32 -20.73
N LEU A 642 -5.84 31.77 -19.63
CA LEU A 642 -4.47 31.32 -19.49
C LEU A 642 -4.42 29.84 -19.09
N ALA A 643 -3.35 29.17 -19.50
CA ALA A 643 -3.07 27.79 -19.12
C ALA A 643 -1.58 27.65 -18.79
N ILE A 644 -1.29 27.02 -17.66
CA ILE A 644 0.06 26.62 -17.25
C ILE A 644 0.09 25.10 -17.22
N ALA A 645 0.92 24.51 -18.06
CA ALA A 645 1.16 23.07 -18.09
C ALA A 645 2.63 22.79 -17.75
N THR A 646 2.90 21.78 -16.93
CA THR A 646 4.26 21.34 -16.61
C THR A 646 4.51 19.93 -17.14
N SER A 647 5.68 19.71 -17.71
CA SER A 647 6.20 18.40 -18.07
C SER A 647 7.45 18.07 -17.23
N THR A 648 8.14 16.98 -17.53
CA THR A 648 9.36 16.59 -16.79
C THR A 648 10.52 17.58 -16.92
N SER A 649 10.54 18.44 -17.94
CA SER A 649 11.63 19.41 -18.18
C SER A 649 11.18 20.86 -18.39
N ASP A 650 9.93 21.10 -18.77
CA ASP A 650 9.50 22.42 -19.28
C ASP A 650 8.17 22.87 -18.69
N ILE A 651 8.01 24.20 -18.58
CA ILE A 651 6.75 24.89 -18.21
C ILE A 651 6.23 25.58 -19.46
N ASP A 652 5.03 25.20 -19.88
CA ASP A 652 4.30 25.79 -20.99
C ASP A 652 3.25 26.76 -20.44
N PHE A 653 3.40 28.05 -20.72
CA PHE A 653 2.49 29.10 -20.25
C PHE A 653 1.81 29.75 -21.46
N LYS A 654 0.55 29.36 -21.71
CA LYS A 654 -0.22 29.85 -22.85
C LYS A 654 -1.27 30.86 -22.46
N VAL A 655 -1.46 31.83 -23.34
CA VAL A 655 -2.47 32.87 -23.21
C VAL A 655 -3.29 32.96 -24.49
N HIS A 656 -4.61 33.05 -24.35
CA HIS A 656 -5.52 33.32 -25.45
C HIS A 656 -6.62 34.28 -25.01
N GLY A 657 -7.30 34.89 -25.96
CA GLY A 657 -8.40 35.78 -25.62
C GLY A 657 -9.25 36.16 -26.82
N GLY A 658 -10.27 36.96 -26.51
CA GLY A 658 -11.13 37.53 -27.53
C GLY A 658 -12.08 38.58 -26.94
N PHE A 659 -12.54 39.45 -27.82
CA PHE A 659 -13.43 40.56 -27.48
C PHE A 659 -14.41 40.80 -28.63
N ASN A 660 -15.59 41.29 -28.28
CA ASN A 660 -16.54 41.75 -29.26
C ASN A 660 -16.31 43.25 -29.51
N PHE A 661 -16.18 43.65 -30.77
CA PHE A 661 -15.99 45.04 -31.15
C PHE A 661 -16.85 45.37 -32.38
N GLU A 662 -17.85 46.24 -32.21
CA GLU A 662 -18.70 46.73 -33.30
C GLU A 662 -19.36 45.61 -34.14
N GLY A 663 -19.79 44.54 -33.46
CA GLY A 663 -20.43 43.37 -34.08
C GLY A 663 -19.45 42.32 -34.61
N LEU A 664 -18.14 42.53 -34.48
CA LEU A 664 -17.10 41.56 -34.80
C LEU A 664 -16.69 40.78 -33.55
N ASN A 665 -16.55 39.46 -33.67
CA ASN A 665 -15.98 38.62 -32.63
C ASN A 665 -14.50 38.37 -32.94
N LEU A 666 -13.63 39.17 -32.32
CA LEU A 666 -12.20 39.16 -32.57
C LEU A 666 -11.51 38.24 -31.55
N ARG A 667 -10.59 37.40 -32.02
CA ARG A 667 -9.88 36.41 -31.21
C ARG A 667 -8.39 36.47 -31.47
N PHE A 668 -7.60 36.13 -30.47
CA PHE A 668 -6.15 36.04 -30.56
C PHE A 668 -5.60 34.90 -29.70
N GLY A 669 -4.36 34.51 -29.97
CA GLY A 669 -3.73 33.34 -29.36
C GLY A 669 -4.31 31.99 -29.82
N PRO A 670 -3.91 30.87 -29.18
CA PRO A 670 -2.98 30.82 -28.07
C PRO A 670 -1.55 31.21 -28.47
N PHE A 671 -0.82 31.89 -27.59
CA PHE A 671 0.61 32.17 -27.73
C PHE A 671 1.34 31.92 -26.40
N ASP A 672 2.65 31.70 -26.47
CA ASP A 672 3.49 31.43 -25.30
C ASP A 672 3.89 32.74 -24.60
N ALA A 673 3.63 32.82 -23.31
CA ALA A 673 4.01 33.94 -22.45
C ALA A 673 5.24 33.59 -21.60
N ASP A 674 6.02 34.60 -21.22
CA ASP A 674 7.22 34.41 -20.40
C ASP A 674 6.84 33.93 -19.00
N ILE A 675 7.41 32.79 -18.59
CA ILE A 675 7.20 32.18 -17.27
C ILE A 675 7.76 33.01 -16.10
N ASN A 676 8.52 34.07 -16.39
CA ASN A 676 9.04 34.98 -15.38
C ASN A 676 8.10 36.17 -15.09
N ILE A 677 6.96 36.27 -15.80
CA ILE A 677 5.94 37.30 -15.53
C ILE A 677 5.38 37.11 -14.12
N SER A 678 5.64 38.07 -13.25
CA SER A 678 5.23 38.03 -11.84
C SER A 678 4.08 38.96 -11.51
N ARG A 679 3.60 39.77 -12.46
CA ARG A 679 2.52 40.74 -12.25
C ARG A 679 1.44 40.57 -13.29
N ILE A 680 0.18 40.68 -12.89
CA ILE A 680 -0.94 40.51 -13.82
C ILE A 680 -0.92 41.63 -14.87
N LYS A 681 -0.52 42.85 -14.49
CA LYS A 681 -0.39 43.98 -15.41
C LYS A 681 0.67 43.76 -16.49
N ASP A 682 1.77 43.08 -16.15
CA ASP A 682 2.82 42.78 -17.11
C ASP A 682 2.33 41.73 -18.13
N LEU A 683 1.50 40.78 -17.69
CA LEU A 683 0.81 39.85 -18.60
C LEU A 683 -0.13 40.60 -19.56
N LEU A 684 -0.93 41.56 -19.05
CA LEU A 684 -1.84 42.35 -19.88
C LEU A 684 -1.06 43.18 -20.92
N ALA A 685 0.08 43.77 -20.55
CA ALA A 685 0.95 44.49 -21.48
C ALA A 685 1.50 43.57 -22.60
N VAL A 686 1.89 42.33 -22.25
CA VAL A 686 2.31 41.33 -23.25
C VAL A 686 1.16 40.98 -24.21
N VAL A 687 -0.07 40.87 -23.71
CA VAL A 687 -1.26 40.64 -24.55
C VAL A 687 -1.50 41.82 -25.50
N GLU A 688 -1.43 43.06 -25.00
CA GLU A 688 -1.59 44.26 -25.82
C GLU A 688 -0.52 44.32 -26.93
N HIS A 689 0.75 44.06 -26.60
CA HIS A 689 1.82 43.96 -27.58
C HIS A 689 1.55 42.88 -28.63
N TYR A 690 1.10 41.69 -28.21
CA TYR A 690 0.74 40.63 -29.14
C TYR A 690 -0.38 41.05 -30.11
N ILE A 691 -1.42 41.74 -29.61
CA ILE A 691 -2.51 42.25 -30.45
C ILE A 691 -1.99 43.25 -31.49
N LEU A 692 -1.07 44.13 -31.09
CA LEU A 692 -0.45 45.11 -31.99
C LEU A 692 0.42 44.44 -33.06
N ASP A 693 1.27 43.49 -32.67
CA ASP A 693 2.15 42.75 -33.57
C ASP A 693 1.38 41.86 -34.56
N ASN A 694 0.18 41.39 -34.17
CA ASN A 694 -0.69 40.54 -34.98
C ASN A 694 -1.93 41.27 -35.51
N ALA A 695 -1.91 42.60 -35.52
CA ALA A 695 -3.07 43.42 -35.86
C ALA A 695 -3.65 43.10 -37.25
N GLU A 696 -2.81 42.86 -38.26
CA GLU A 696 -3.27 42.57 -39.62
C GLU A 696 -4.11 41.28 -39.67
N ALA A 697 -3.73 40.26 -38.90
CA ALA A 697 -4.45 39.00 -38.83
C ALA A 697 -5.75 39.14 -38.03
N ILE A 698 -5.68 39.78 -36.85
CA ILE A 698 -6.82 39.95 -35.94
C ILE A 698 -7.90 40.82 -36.59
N PHE A 699 -7.53 41.97 -37.17
CA PHE A 699 -8.45 42.94 -37.76
C PHE A 699 -8.62 42.79 -39.27
N LYS A 700 -8.29 41.61 -39.82
CA LYS A 700 -8.38 41.30 -41.26
C LYS A 700 -9.72 41.68 -41.86
N GLU A 701 -10.82 41.42 -41.14
CA GLU A 701 -12.18 41.75 -41.60
C GLU A 701 -12.43 43.24 -41.80
N ILE A 702 -11.69 44.12 -41.11
CA ILE A 702 -11.77 45.56 -41.31
C ILE A 702 -10.77 45.99 -42.37
N ILE A 703 -9.53 45.48 -42.30
CA ILE A 703 -8.42 45.89 -43.17
C ILE A 703 -8.65 45.50 -44.63
N GLN A 704 -9.30 44.36 -44.89
CA GLN A 704 -9.50 43.84 -46.25
C GLN A 704 -10.88 44.17 -46.85
N ASP A 705 -11.80 44.73 -46.05
CA ASP A 705 -13.14 45.11 -46.51
C ASP A 705 -13.26 46.64 -46.58
N ALA A 706 -13.25 47.14 -47.82
CA ALA A 706 -13.35 48.56 -48.12
C ALA A 706 -14.60 49.23 -47.51
N SER A 707 -15.73 48.51 -47.45
CA SER A 707 -16.99 49.03 -46.92
C SER A 707 -16.97 49.11 -45.40
N LYS A 708 -16.46 48.06 -44.74
CA LYS A 708 -16.27 48.08 -43.29
C LYS A 708 -15.25 49.15 -42.89
N TRP A 709 -14.10 49.22 -43.56
CA TRP A 709 -13.09 50.26 -43.30
C TRP A 709 -13.68 51.67 -43.40
N ALA A 710 -14.33 52.02 -44.51
CA ALA A 710 -14.94 53.35 -44.69
C ALA A 710 -16.00 53.65 -43.62
N SER A 711 -16.80 52.65 -43.23
CA SER A 711 -17.79 52.79 -42.16
C SER A 711 -17.13 53.06 -40.80
N PHE A 712 -16.02 52.39 -40.50
CA PHE A 712 -15.28 52.57 -39.25
C PHE A 712 -14.58 53.94 -39.19
N VAL A 713 -14.09 54.43 -40.32
CA VAL A 713 -13.59 55.82 -40.43
C VAL A 713 -14.73 56.81 -40.20
N LYS A 714 -15.91 56.63 -40.83
CA LYS A 714 -17.05 57.52 -40.65
C LYS A 714 -17.56 57.57 -39.21
N LYS A 715 -17.54 56.44 -38.52
CA LYS A 715 -17.91 56.32 -37.10
C LYS A 715 -16.82 56.80 -36.13
N ALA A 716 -15.68 57.27 -36.63
CA ALA A 716 -14.53 57.72 -35.86
C ALA A 716 -13.86 56.65 -34.98
N PHE A 717 -14.07 55.36 -35.28
CA PHE A 717 -13.27 54.28 -34.68
C PHE A 717 -11.86 54.25 -35.25
N ILE A 718 -11.71 54.63 -36.51
CA ILE A 718 -10.41 54.79 -37.16
C ILE A 718 -10.10 56.28 -37.28
N SER A 719 -8.97 56.70 -36.71
CA SER A 719 -8.44 58.06 -36.77
C SER A 719 -7.24 58.15 -37.71
N GLY A 720 -6.81 59.37 -38.07
CA GLY A 720 -5.63 59.57 -38.93
C GLY A 720 -5.85 59.36 -40.42
N VAL A 721 -7.09 59.17 -40.87
CA VAL A 721 -7.45 59.08 -42.30
C VAL A 721 -7.83 60.46 -42.82
N HIS A 722 -7.05 60.99 -43.76
CA HIS A 722 -7.25 62.34 -44.30
C HIS A 722 -8.24 62.41 -45.47
N ASP A 723 -8.30 61.37 -46.32
CA ASP A 723 -9.22 61.30 -47.47
C ASP A 723 -9.66 59.85 -47.71
N VAL A 724 -10.92 59.54 -47.40
CA VAL A 724 -11.49 58.20 -47.55
C VAL A 724 -11.59 57.77 -49.01
N ALA A 725 -11.92 58.70 -49.92
CA ALA A 725 -12.01 58.39 -51.35
C ALA A 725 -10.63 58.03 -51.92
N GLN A 726 -9.59 58.75 -51.50
CA GLN A 726 -8.20 58.42 -51.86
C GLN A 726 -7.78 57.06 -51.31
N GLY A 727 -8.20 56.70 -50.10
CA GLY A 727 -7.95 55.38 -49.51
C GLY A 727 -8.63 54.26 -50.28
N LEU A 728 -9.91 54.42 -50.60
CA LEU A 728 -10.66 53.44 -51.40
C LEU A 728 -10.06 53.27 -52.81
N LYS A 729 -9.59 54.36 -53.43
CA LYS A 729 -8.87 54.32 -54.72
C LYS A 729 -7.52 53.60 -54.61
N THR A 730 -6.71 53.95 -53.61
CA THR A 730 -5.29 53.57 -53.56
C THR A 730 -5.09 52.22 -52.88
N ALA A 731 -5.62 52.06 -51.67
CA ALA A 731 -5.46 50.86 -50.87
C ALA A 731 -6.38 49.74 -51.34
N PHE A 732 -7.64 50.06 -51.67
CA PHE A 732 -8.67 49.07 -52.04
C PHE A 732 -8.92 48.95 -53.55
N LYS A 733 -8.25 49.77 -54.37
CA LYS A 733 -8.32 49.73 -55.85
C LYS A 733 -9.75 49.83 -56.41
N LYS A 734 -10.60 50.65 -55.79
CA LYS A 734 -12.00 50.85 -56.17
C LYS A 734 -12.16 51.89 -57.29
N SER A 735 -13.10 51.65 -58.20
CA SER A 735 -13.50 52.62 -59.24
C SER A 735 -14.33 53.78 -58.66
N GLU A 736 -14.54 54.84 -59.43
CA GLU A 736 -15.36 55.99 -59.04
C GLU A 736 -16.77 55.58 -58.59
N GLN A 737 -17.42 54.65 -59.30
CA GLN A 737 -18.76 54.18 -58.97
C GLN A 737 -18.77 53.31 -57.69
N GLU A 738 -17.76 52.46 -57.53
CA GLU A 738 -17.61 51.66 -56.30
C GLU A 738 -17.33 52.56 -55.10
N VAL A 739 -16.45 53.56 -55.22
CA VAL A 739 -16.16 54.53 -54.17
C VAL A 739 -17.43 55.29 -53.76
N ALA A 740 -18.20 55.78 -54.72
CA ALA A 740 -19.45 56.47 -54.43
C ALA A 740 -20.44 55.60 -53.67
N SER A 741 -20.59 54.35 -54.09
CA SER A 741 -21.50 53.37 -53.47
C SER A 741 -21.04 52.99 -52.06
N ILE A 742 -19.74 52.73 -51.88
CA ILE A 742 -19.14 52.38 -50.59
C ILE A 742 -19.27 53.54 -49.60
N MET A 743 -18.89 54.76 -50.01
CA MET A 743 -18.98 55.92 -49.14
C MET A 743 -20.44 56.25 -48.79
N HIS A 744 -21.37 56.13 -49.74
CA HIS A 744 -22.80 56.28 -49.43
C HIS A 744 -23.26 55.22 -48.41
N GLY A 745 -22.94 53.95 -48.64
CA GLY A 745 -23.28 52.85 -47.72
C GLY A 745 -22.66 53.00 -46.34
N ALA A 746 -21.47 53.61 -46.25
CA ALA A 746 -20.80 53.96 -44.99
C ALA A 746 -21.40 55.19 -44.28
N GLY A 747 -22.35 55.90 -44.91
CA GLY A 747 -23.05 57.05 -44.33
C GLY A 747 -22.43 58.42 -44.66
N TYR A 748 -21.56 58.52 -45.67
CA TYR A 748 -21.09 59.81 -46.16
C TYR A 748 -22.18 60.53 -46.96
N GLY A 749 -22.26 61.84 -46.80
CA GLY A 749 -23.20 62.70 -47.52
C GLY A 749 -22.80 62.91 -48.98
N MET A 750 -23.78 63.25 -49.81
CA MET A 750 -23.61 63.45 -51.26
C MET A 750 -22.47 64.41 -51.62
N ASN A 751 -22.34 65.52 -50.88
CA ASN A 751 -21.27 66.50 -51.12
C ASN A 751 -19.88 65.96 -50.73
N GLU A 752 -19.78 65.15 -49.67
CA GLU A 752 -18.53 64.50 -49.26
C GLU A 752 -18.08 63.50 -50.34
N VAL A 753 -19.01 62.72 -50.87
CA VAL A 753 -18.74 61.78 -51.97
C VAL A 753 -18.34 62.52 -53.24
N ALA A 754 -19.09 63.54 -53.66
CA ALA A 754 -18.78 64.34 -54.83
C ALA A 754 -17.40 65.01 -54.74
N SER A 755 -17.05 65.51 -53.56
CA SER A 755 -15.74 66.11 -53.29
C SER A 755 -14.65 65.06 -53.40
N GLY A 756 -14.82 63.91 -52.76
CA GLY A 756 -13.86 62.80 -52.79
C GLY A 756 -13.60 62.28 -54.20
N LEU A 757 -14.63 62.13 -55.04
CA LEU A 757 -14.46 61.73 -56.45
C LEU A 757 -13.68 62.78 -57.23
N LYS A 758 -13.98 64.07 -57.03
CA LYS A 758 -13.25 65.15 -57.68
C LYS A 758 -11.79 65.21 -57.25
N THR A 759 -11.49 65.09 -55.96
CA THR A 759 -10.12 65.23 -55.42
C THR A 759 -9.29 63.98 -55.63
N ALA A 760 -9.81 62.80 -55.29
CA ALA A 760 -9.06 61.55 -55.35
C ALA A 760 -8.84 61.06 -56.78
N PHE A 761 -9.83 61.24 -57.67
CA PHE A 761 -9.75 60.76 -59.06
C PHE A 761 -9.46 61.86 -60.08
N GLY A 762 -9.64 63.13 -59.73
CA GLY A 762 -9.73 64.17 -60.76
C GLY A 762 -10.96 63.96 -61.65
N ALA A 763 -12.02 63.32 -61.14
CA ALA A 763 -13.16 62.90 -61.93
C ALA A 763 -13.87 64.12 -62.56
N PRO A 764 -14.18 64.10 -63.87
CA PRO A 764 -14.96 65.17 -64.49
C PRO A 764 -16.39 65.18 -63.97
N ALA A 765 -17.07 66.33 -64.08
CA ALA A 765 -18.44 66.52 -63.57
C ALA A 765 -19.44 65.47 -64.07
N THR A 766 -19.27 64.97 -65.30
CA THR A 766 -20.10 63.91 -65.89
C THR A 766 -19.99 62.58 -65.14
N VAL A 767 -18.78 62.17 -64.75
CA VAL A 767 -18.53 60.95 -63.97
C VAL A 767 -19.05 61.12 -62.54
N VAL A 768 -18.82 62.29 -61.94
CA VAL A 768 -19.36 62.60 -60.61
C VAL A 768 -20.89 62.56 -60.62
N ALA A 769 -21.55 63.18 -61.60
CA ALA A 769 -23.00 63.16 -61.73
C ALA A 769 -23.58 61.74 -61.86
N ASP A 770 -22.96 60.91 -62.70
CA ASP A 770 -23.38 59.52 -62.90
C ASP A 770 -23.20 58.68 -61.63
N ALA A 771 -22.08 58.84 -60.94
CA ALA A 771 -21.81 58.17 -59.68
C ALA A 771 -22.79 58.59 -58.57
N LEU A 772 -23.11 59.89 -58.45
CA LEU A 772 -24.09 60.39 -57.49
C LEU A 772 -25.51 59.90 -57.80
N LYS A 773 -25.91 59.92 -59.07
CA LYS A 773 -27.20 59.38 -59.51
C LYS A 773 -27.30 57.89 -59.16
N THR A 774 -26.25 57.12 -59.41
CA THR A 774 -26.23 55.67 -59.17
C THR A 774 -26.20 55.34 -57.68
N ALA A 775 -25.31 55.95 -56.91
CA ALA A 775 -25.13 55.63 -55.49
C ALA A 775 -26.29 56.14 -54.62
N PHE A 776 -26.80 57.35 -54.88
CA PHE A 776 -27.81 57.99 -54.02
C PHE A 776 -29.24 57.95 -54.60
N GLY A 777 -29.42 57.50 -55.85
CA GLY A 777 -30.67 57.75 -56.57
C GLY A 777 -30.97 59.24 -56.73
N ALA A 778 -29.92 60.07 -56.77
CA ALA A 778 -30.04 61.53 -56.72
C ALA A 778 -30.83 62.08 -57.91
N SER A 779 -31.74 63.02 -57.62
CA SER A 779 -32.40 63.81 -58.66
C SER A 779 -31.41 64.76 -59.35
N ASP A 780 -31.77 65.19 -60.56
CA ASP A 780 -31.06 66.19 -61.34
C ASP A 780 -30.76 67.48 -60.56
N LYS A 781 -31.71 67.98 -59.76
CA LYS A 781 -31.54 69.13 -58.87
C LYS A 781 -30.52 68.90 -57.77
N GLN A 782 -30.53 67.72 -57.14
CA GLN A 782 -29.58 67.36 -56.09
C GLN A 782 -28.16 67.24 -56.67
N VAL A 783 -28.01 66.60 -57.83
CA VAL A 783 -26.73 66.50 -58.53
C VAL A 783 -26.19 67.87 -58.93
N ALA A 784 -27.04 68.75 -59.51
CA ALA A 784 -26.63 70.11 -59.88
C ALA A 784 -26.10 70.90 -58.67
N SER A 785 -26.80 70.83 -57.54
CA SER A 785 -26.39 71.46 -56.28
C SER A 785 -25.08 70.88 -55.75
N ALA A 786 -24.92 69.56 -55.72
CA ALA A 786 -23.70 68.91 -55.27
C ALA A 786 -22.49 69.31 -56.13
N LEU A 787 -22.65 69.31 -57.47
CA LEU A 787 -21.60 69.73 -58.41
C LEU A 787 -21.18 71.20 -58.19
N LYS A 788 -22.14 72.10 -57.94
CA LYS A 788 -21.85 73.49 -57.58
C LYS A 788 -21.07 73.59 -56.28
N VAL A 789 -21.52 72.90 -55.24
CA VAL A 789 -20.91 72.92 -53.90
C VAL A 789 -19.46 72.47 -53.95
N VAL A 790 -19.15 71.43 -54.72
CA VAL A 790 -17.77 70.93 -54.87
C VAL A 790 -16.97 71.70 -55.93
N GLY A 791 -17.54 72.78 -56.48
CA GLY A 791 -16.85 73.76 -57.30
C GLY A 791 -16.68 73.38 -58.77
N PHE A 792 -17.61 72.65 -59.38
CA PHE A 792 -17.68 72.54 -60.84
C PHE A 792 -18.30 73.79 -61.46
N GLY A 793 -17.80 74.19 -62.63
CA GLY A 793 -18.34 75.32 -63.39
C GLY A 793 -19.72 75.03 -63.99
N ALA A 794 -20.36 76.09 -64.49
CA ALA A 794 -21.68 75.98 -65.10
C ALA A 794 -21.66 75.11 -66.36
N LYS A 795 -20.60 75.20 -67.17
CA LYS A 795 -20.44 74.41 -68.39
C LYS A 795 -20.38 72.93 -68.10
N GLU A 796 -19.49 72.55 -67.18
CA GLU A 796 -19.27 71.16 -66.77
C GLU A 796 -20.55 70.57 -66.15
N THR A 797 -21.27 71.38 -65.36
CA THR A 797 -22.52 70.96 -64.73
C THR A 797 -23.65 70.79 -65.75
N ALA A 798 -23.79 71.69 -66.71
CA ALA A 798 -24.77 71.55 -67.79
C ALA A 798 -24.52 70.28 -68.62
N GLN A 799 -23.26 69.99 -68.95
CA GLN A 799 -22.87 68.75 -69.62
C GLN A 799 -23.17 67.51 -68.77
N ALA A 800 -22.84 67.57 -67.49
CA ALA A 800 -23.08 66.47 -66.55
C ALA A 800 -24.57 66.13 -66.42
N LEU A 801 -25.42 67.15 -66.29
CA LEU A 801 -26.88 66.97 -66.20
C LEU A 801 -27.47 66.39 -67.49
N GLN A 802 -27.03 66.88 -68.65
CA GLN A 802 -27.45 66.29 -69.92
C GLN A 802 -26.98 64.84 -70.05
N SER A 803 -25.71 64.55 -69.71
CA SER A 803 -25.14 63.22 -69.86
C SER A 803 -25.79 62.21 -68.92
N ALA A 804 -25.97 62.55 -67.65
CA ALA A 804 -26.47 61.62 -66.63
C ALA A 804 -28.00 61.43 -66.70
N PHE A 805 -28.76 62.43 -67.14
CA PHE A 805 -30.23 62.41 -67.08
C PHE A 805 -30.93 62.58 -68.43
N GLY A 806 -30.21 62.90 -69.52
CA GLY A 806 -30.82 63.11 -70.83
C GLY A 806 -31.73 64.36 -70.90
N ILE A 807 -31.57 65.31 -69.99
CA ILE A 807 -32.47 66.45 -69.83
C ILE A 807 -32.25 67.49 -70.95
N ALA A 808 -33.34 68.09 -71.41
CA ALA A 808 -33.30 69.15 -72.42
C ALA A 808 -32.67 70.45 -71.86
N PRO A 809 -31.91 71.22 -72.66
CA PRO A 809 -31.20 72.43 -72.20
C PRO A 809 -32.05 73.46 -71.45
N LYS A 810 -33.30 73.68 -71.85
CA LYS A 810 -34.20 74.64 -71.17
C LYS A 810 -34.49 74.23 -69.71
N VAL A 811 -34.66 72.94 -69.46
CA VAL A 811 -34.89 72.41 -68.11
C VAL A 811 -33.58 72.42 -67.30
N ILE A 812 -32.44 72.19 -67.95
CA ILE A 812 -31.11 72.33 -67.32
C ILE A 812 -30.88 73.77 -66.83
N ASN A 813 -31.31 74.79 -67.58
CA ASN A 813 -31.23 76.18 -67.13
C ASN A 813 -31.95 76.38 -65.79
N ASP A 814 -33.19 75.92 -65.69
CA ASP A 814 -34.01 76.10 -64.47
C ASP A 814 -33.41 75.35 -63.28
N ILE A 815 -32.89 74.13 -63.50
CA ILE A 815 -32.20 73.33 -62.49
C ILE A 815 -30.93 74.04 -62.00
N MET A 816 -30.12 74.57 -62.92
CA MET A 816 -28.87 75.24 -62.58
C MET A 816 -29.07 76.58 -61.89
N GLN A 817 -30.10 77.33 -62.27
CA GLN A 817 -30.52 78.53 -61.52
C GLN A 817 -30.92 78.15 -60.08
N GLY A 818 -31.71 77.08 -59.93
CA GLY A 818 -32.08 76.53 -58.62
C GLY A 818 -30.90 76.04 -57.78
N ALA A 819 -29.82 75.57 -58.42
CA ALA A 819 -28.56 75.18 -57.77
C ALA A 819 -27.64 76.38 -57.44
N GLY A 820 -28.00 77.61 -57.83
CA GLY A 820 -27.26 78.83 -57.51
C GLY A 820 -26.18 79.24 -58.52
N TYR A 821 -26.24 78.78 -59.77
CA TYR A 821 -25.46 79.37 -60.85
C TYR A 821 -26.09 80.70 -61.30
N SER A 822 -25.27 81.72 -61.54
CA SER A 822 -25.79 82.99 -62.05
C SER A 822 -26.26 82.87 -63.50
N ALA A 823 -27.23 83.69 -63.90
CA ALA A 823 -27.73 83.69 -65.27
C ALA A 823 -26.60 83.88 -66.29
N ASN A 824 -25.60 84.73 -66.00
CA ASN A 824 -24.44 84.92 -66.87
C ASN A 824 -23.58 83.64 -66.96
N GLN A 825 -23.32 82.97 -65.83
CA GLN A 825 -22.57 81.70 -65.85
C GLN A 825 -23.26 80.62 -66.69
N ILE A 826 -24.60 80.53 -66.63
CA ILE A 826 -25.37 79.56 -67.41
C ILE A 826 -25.41 79.95 -68.89
N LYS A 827 -25.59 81.25 -69.20
CA LYS A 827 -25.56 81.77 -70.57
C LYS A 827 -24.25 81.43 -71.25
N ASP A 828 -23.12 81.83 -70.64
CA ASP A 828 -21.78 81.62 -71.17
C ASP A 828 -21.49 80.13 -71.35
N ALA A 829 -21.94 79.30 -70.38
CA ALA A 829 -21.85 77.86 -70.46
C ALA A 829 -22.62 77.29 -71.66
N PHE A 830 -23.87 77.69 -71.86
CA PHE A 830 -24.72 77.17 -72.93
C PHE A 830 -24.24 77.60 -74.32
N GLU A 831 -23.80 78.85 -74.46
CA GLU A 831 -23.16 79.34 -75.69
C GLU A 831 -21.89 78.55 -76.00
N SER A 832 -21.06 78.28 -74.99
CA SER A 832 -19.83 77.49 -75.14
C SER A 832 -20.08 76.02 -75.50
N LEU A 833 -21.23 75.44 -75.12
CA LEU A 833 -21.59 74.06 -75.43
C LEU A 833 -22.15 73.87 -76.85
N GLY A 834 -22.69 74.93 -77.46
CA GLY A 834 -23.17 74.89 -78.84
C GLY A 834 -24.46 74.08 -79.05
N GLY A 835 -24.86 73.93 -80.32
CA GLY A 835 -25.99 73.09 -80.74
C GLY A 835 -27.32 73.43 -80.04
N LYS A 836 -27.93 72.41 -79.40
CA LYS A 836 -29.20 72.55 -78.66
C LYS A 836 -29.06 73.49 -77.44
N PHE A 837 -27.88 73.59 -76.82
CA PHE A 837 -27.65 74.51 -75.71
C PHE A 837 -27.55 75.96 -76.17
N ALA A 838 -26.78 76.24 -77.24
CA ALA A 838 -26.71 77.59 -77.79
C ALA A 838 -28.07 78.07 -78.33
N SER A 839 -28.88 77.16 -78.89
CA SER A 839 -30.26 77.46 -79.31
C SER A 839 -31.13 77.87 -78.11
N ALA A 840 -31.07 77.09 -77.01
CA ALA A 840 -31.78 77.43 -75.79
C ALA A 840 -31.27 78.73 -75.14
N ALA A 841 -29.97 79.03 -75.21
CA ALA A 841 -29.42 80.30 -74.75
C ALA A 841 -29.97 81.48 -75.55
N LYS A 842 -30.06 81.33 -76.88
CA LYS A 842 -30.69 82.33 -77.74
C LYS A 842 -32.14 82.56 -77.32
N ASP A 843 -32.92 81.49 -77.17
CA ASP A 843 -34.35 81.59 -76.85
C ASP A 843 -34.63 82.17 -75.45
N ILE A 844 -33.84 81.76 -74.44
CA ILE A 844 -34.02 82.19 -73.05
C ILE A 844 -33.59 83.66 -72.85
N TRP A 845 -32.46 84.08 -73.44
CA TRP A 845 -31.90 85.42 -73.21
C TRP A 845 -32.32 86.48 -74.24
N HIS A 846 -32.74 86.12 -75.47
CA HIS A 846 -33.42 87.09 -76.37
C HIS A 846 -34.82 87.47 -75.86
N ALA A 847 -35.49 86.60 -75.11
CA ALA A 847 -36.76 86.94 -74.45
C ALA A 847 -36.60 88.03 -73.37
N VAL A 848 -35.39 88.19 -72.81
CA VAL A 848 -35.07 89.21 -71.79
C VAL A 848 -34.65 90.54 -72.43
N SER A 849 -34.01 90.53 -73.61
CA SER A 849 -33.58 91.77 -74.31
C SER A 849 -34.71 92.62 -74.91
N HIS A 850 -35.98 92.20 -74.80
CA HIS A 850 -37.14 92.96 -75.27
C HIS A 850 -37.91 93.70 -74.15
N TRP A 851 -37.47 93.64 -72.89
CA TRP A 851 -38.12 94.31 -71.74
C TRP A 851 -37.36 95.53 -71.19
N ASP A 852 -36.26 95.98 -71.81
CA ASP A 852 -35.54 97.22 -71.45
C ASP A 852 -36.01 98.47 -72.24
N HIS A 853 -37.12 98.35 -72.96
CA HIS A 853 -37.88 99.49 -73.45
C HIS A 853 -39.31 99.31 -72.98
N TRP A 854 -39.68 99.96 -71.86
CA TRP A 854 -40.90 100.76 -71.63
C TRP A 854 -40.71 101.61 -70.38
#